data_AF-A0A7C0ZJ89-F1
#
_entry.id   AF-A0A7C0ZJ89-F1
#
_cell.length_a   1.000
_cell.length_b   1.000
_cell.length_c   1.000
_cell.angle_alpha   90.00
_cell.angle_beta   90.00
_cell.angle_gamma   90.00
#
_symmetry.space_group_name_H-M   'P 1'
#
loop_
_entity.id
_entity.type
_entity.pdbx_description
1 polymer ?
#
loop_
_entity_poly.entity_id
_entity_poly.type
_entity_poly.pdbx_seq_one_letter_code
_entity_poly.pdbx_strand_id
1 'polypeptide(L)'
;MVCLKRSKVLSISLFCIFFISYPLICMGYNNKILVLPFVIHGPRDIQHLGFRIQKDLSSDLRSRGGYIVPPEMINAHEIVLKRPLTRKDIDQISTIFDANWVISGSLTKIGKRISLDFQLYHCPVTKPPFSLFFMEDSLDSLPQAITRASERIFQHIGGVLRILDIKIEGNRRIETDAIMAVIKSKKGDMVDPKRLNEDLRNVYKMGYFRDVIIEKEERPKGAVIVFRVKEKPTISKIRFEGNRHVSDDDLLKECGIREFTILDYGEVKQSIKRLVDFYRLKGYYNVSIKEKIQELPNNEVSLTYEIKEGEKVYIKKITFIGNNTFSDKKLKDVMETGERGFFSWITKSGLLDRKKLDVDIQRLISFYQNNGFIKVKIGEPKIIYERDKGLKITIEIMEGTRYRVRDIKIRGKKKEDLIASPSEILTLLKTRQGQYFNRKILRKDILTLRQFYVDKGYAYAEVIPSTEMDDKRHLVSILFTISKGKKVRFERINITGNVYTRDKVIRRQLRISEQEYFSGEKLRKSIENLHRLGYFEDVEVKMDKGSQDDLMILNIHVKERPTGSFTIGAGYSSFDKAMLMFQIAQNNFLGYGQKLAASGSLGSKTTQFDIRFTEPYFMDRPISAGVDLYNWKREYDEYTKKSTGGGLRSSFPIGFDKEFTRGLASYYYDDSEISEIEDTASIYIKDMAGRNVTSSVTIGIKRDSKDRPWNTTKGSYNKFSIEYAGGLLGGDVYFTKYLLRSGWYVPLFWDTVFFMQGRWGYVEARSGGKLPVYQKFRIGGINTVRGYDYASISPKDPITGDRIGGEKMMVYNFEYRFPLIKEQGLVGLVFFDAGNVLTDDQSWTLTGIRKSIGFGVRWYSAIGPIRIEYGKIIDRRAGEPSGNWEFTIGGLF
;
A
#
# COMPACT_ATOMS: atom_id res chain seq x y z
N MET A 1 -29.85 -29.19 68.16
CA MET A 1 -31.13 -29.29 67.42
C MET A 1 -30.85 -30.15 66.20
N VAL A 2 -31.07 -31.47 66.21
CA VAL A 2 -32.36 -32.17 65.99
C VAL A 2 -32.87 -31.82 64.58
N CYS A 3 -33.12 -32.72 63.62
CA CYS A 3 -33.61 -34.12 63.58
C CYS A 3 -33.10 -34.77 62.26
N LEU A 4 -32.47 -35.96 62.21
CA LEU A 4 -33.03 -37.35 62.20
C LEU A 4 -33.66 -37.73 60.82
N LYS A 5 -33.54 -38.94 60.23
CA LYS A 5 -33.17 -40.30 60.68
C LYS A 5 -32.93 -41.22 59.45
N ARG A 6 -32.39 -42.42 59.68
CA ARG A 6 -32.13 -43.53 58.73
C ARG A 6 -33.39 -44.29 58.24
N SER A 7 -33.36 -44.84 57.01
CA SER A 7 -33.39 -46.30 56.63
C SER A 7 -34.15 -46.67 55.32
N LYS A 8 -33.60 -47.64 54.55
CA LYS A 8 -34.22 -48.83 53.89
C LYS A 8 -35.13 -48.79 52.61
N VAL A 9 -34.86 -49.76 51.68
CA VAL A 9 -35.77 -50.73 50.97
C VAL A 9 -36.22 -50.58 49.48
N LEU A 10 -36.15 -51.75 48.79
CA LEU A 10 -36.76 -52.38 47.58
C LEU A 10 -37.84 -51.74 46.66
N SER A 11 -37.79 -52.17 45.38
CA SER A 11 -38.84 -52.68 44.44
C SER A 11 -40.19 -51.99 44.17
N ILE A 12 -40.54 -51.98 42.86
CA ILE A 12 -41.87 -52.23 42.24
C ILE A 12 -42.91 -51.07 42.15
N SER A 13 -43.13 -50.65 40.89
CA SER A 13 -44.42 -50.46 40.18
C SER A 13 -45.44 -49.36 40.54
N LEU A 14 -45.82 -48.57 39.53
CA LEU A 14 -47.05 -48.69 38.68
C LEU A 14 -47.78 -47.35 38.40
N PHE A 15 -48.19 -47.19 37.12
CA PHE A 15 -49.25 -46.33 36.54
C PHE A 15 -49.03 -44.80 36.50
N CYS A 16 -49.37 -44.05 35.44
CA CYS A 16 -50.31 -44.29 34.34
C CYS A 16 -50.03 -43.34 33.14
N ILE A 17 -50.09 -43.90 31.92
CA ILE A 17 -50.66 -43.34 30.67
C ILE A 17 -50.57 -41.81 30.44
N PHE A 18 -49.82 -41.38 29.41
CA PHE A 18 -50.34 -40.57 28.28
C PHE A 18 -49.22 -40.30 27.25
N PHE A 19 -49.00 -41.27 26.35
CA PHE A 19 -48.49 -40.95 25.01
C PHE A 19 -49.67 -40.32 24.26
N ILE A 20 -49.75 -38.98 24.23
CA ILE A 20 -50.58 -38.30 23.24
C ILE A 20 -49.77 -38.29 21.95
N SER A 21 -49.84 -39.40 21.22
CA SER A 21 -49.72 -39.36 19.77
C SER A 21 -50.88 -38.50 19.28
N TYR A 22 -50.62 -37.21 19.02
CA TYR A 22 -51.56 -36.40 18.26
C TYR A 22 -51.75 -37.08 16.90
N PRO A 23 -52.99 -37.43 16.51
CA PRO A 23 -53.22 -37.91 15.17
C PRO A 23 -52.88 -36.75 14.24
N LEU A 24 -52.01 -37.00 13.25
CA LEU A 24 -52.04 -36.20 12.04
C LEU A 24 -53.48 -36.30 11.53
N ILE A 25 -54.23 -35.21 11.71
CA ILE A 25 -55.43 -34.96 10.93
C ILE A 25 -54.93 -34.71 9.51
N CYS A 26 -54.67 -35.80 8.79
CA CYS A 26 -54.69 -35.78 7.34
C CYS A 26 -56.16 -35.50 6.97
N MET A 27 -56.49 -34.22 6.79
CA MET A 27 -57.64 -33.85 5.97
C MET A 27 -57.34 -34.33 4.56
N GLY A 28 -57.73 -35.57 4.29
CA GLY A 28 -57.55 -36.21 3.00
C GLY A 28 -58.36 -35.50 1.93
N TYR A 29 -57.80 -35.47 0.72
CA TYR A 29 -58.55 -35.23 -0.50
C TYR A 29 -59.84 -36.08 -0.48
N ASN A 30 -60.99 -35.43 -0.35
CA ASN A 30 -62.26 -36.10 -0.05
C ASN A 30 -62.92 -36.72 -1.31
N ASN A 31 -62.11 -37.18 -2.26
CA ASN A 31 -62.58 -37.80 -3.50
C ASN A 31 -62.51 -39.32 -3.33
N LYS A 32 -63.65 -39.93 -3.00
CA LYS A 32 -63.81 -41.39 -2.93
C LYS A 32 -63.87 -41.96 -4.33
N ILE A 33 -62.98 -42.90 -4.65
CA ILE A 33 -62.80 -43.46 -5.99
C ILE A 33 -63.23 -44.94 -5.98
N LEU A 34 -64.11 -45.27 -6.91
CA LEU A 34 -64.52 -46.62 -7.24
C LEU A 34 -63.77 -47.10 -8.48
N VAL A 35 -63.08 -48.24 -8.39
CA VAL A 35 -62.50 -48.89 -9.57
C VAL A 35 -63.34 -50.13 -9.87
N LEU A 36 -64.00 -50.14 -11.02
CA LEU A 36 -64.81 -51.27 -11.46
C LEU A 36 -63.94 -52.41 -12.02
N PRO A 37 -64.40 -53.67 -11.93
CA PRO A 37 -63.68 -54.80 -12.51
C PRO A 37 -63.56 -54.65 -14.03
N PHE A 38 -62.36 -54.84 -14.58
CA PHE A 38 -62.12 -54.59 -16.00
C PHE A 38 -62.82 -55.60 -16.90
N VAL A 39 -63.29 -55.18 -18.07
CA VAL A 39 -63.83 -56.09 -19.11
C VAL A 39 -62.66 -56.66 -19.90
N ILE A 40 -62.57 -57.99 -20.02
CA ILE A 40 -61.49 -58.65 -20.77
C ILE A 40 -62.02 -59.16 -22.11
N HIS A 41 -61.53 -58.57 -23.20
CA HIS A 41 -61.78 -59.01 -24.58
C HIS A 41 -60.58 -59.82 -25.10
N GLY A 42 -60.68 -61.14 -25.04
CA GLY A 42 -59.64 -62.05 -25.52
C GLY A 42 -59.86 -63.51 -25.08
N PRO A 43 -58.88 -64.40 -25.28
CA PRO A 43 -59.03 -65.83 -25.02
C PRO A 43 -59.34 -66.15 -23.54
N ARG A 44 -59.93 -67.33 -23.29
CA ARG A 44 -60.47 -67.71 -21.95
C ARG A 44 -59.40 -67.70 -20.84
N ASP A 45 -58.14 -67.95 -21.18
CA ASP A 45 -57.01 -68.01 -20.26
C ASP A 45 -56.72 -66.67 -19.57
N ILE A 46 -57.10 -65.53 -20.15
CA ILE A 46 -56.81 -64.20 -19.61
C ILE A 46 -57.97 -63.54 -18.86
N GLN A 47 -59.13 -64.20 -18.75
CA GLN A 47 -60.32 -63.63 -18.11
C GLN A 47 -60.10 -63.28 -16.62
N HIS A 48 -59.19 -63.99 -15.94
CA HIS A 48 -58.81 -63.72 -14.55
C HIS A 48 -58.08 -62.37 -14.36
N LEU A 49 -57.56 -61.75 -15.43
CA LEU A 49 -56.83 -60.49 -15.35
C LEU A 49 -57.72 -59.30 -14.98
N GLY A 50 -59.05 -59.38 -15.20
CA GLY A 50 -59.96 -58.26 -14.91
C GLY A 50 -59.92 -57.83 -13.44
N PHE A 51 -59.89 -58.80 -12.53
CA PHE A 51 -59.76 -58.55 -11.09
C PHE A 51 -58.34 -58.12 -10.70
N ARG A 52 -57.32 -58.71 -11.34
CA ARG A 52 -55.92 -58.34 -11.09
C ARG A 52 -55.64 -56.89 -11.45
N ILE A 53 -56.09 -56.43 -12.62
CA ILE A 53 -55.94 -55.04 -13.07
C ILE A 53 -56.67 -54.09 -12.11
N GLN A 54 -57.89 -54.44 -11.69
CA GLN A 54 -58.65 -53.66 -10.71
C GLN A 54 -57.88 -53.52 -9.38
N LYS A 55 -57.28 -54.61 -8.88
CA LYS A 55 -56.51 -54.63 -7.63
C LYS A 55 -55.21 -53.84 -7.74
N ASP A 56 -54.46 -54.04 -8.82
CA ASP A 56 -53.17 -53.36 -9.04
C ASP A 56 -53.39 -51.84 -9.21
N LEU A 57 -54.39 -51.44 -10.00
CA LEU A 57 -54.76 -50.03 -10.15
C LEU A 57 -55.24 -49.41 -8.83
N SER A 58 -56.08 -50.13 -8.07
CA SER A 58 -56.58 -49.66 -6.77
C SER A 58 -55.44 -49.50 -5.76
N SER A 59 -54.47 -50.42 -5.77
CA SER A 59 -53.30 -50.38 -4.89
C SER A 59 -52.40 -49.19 -5.24
N ASP A 60 -52.14 -48.95 -6.53
CA ASP A 60 -51.29 -47.84 -6.96
C ASP A 60 -51.96 -46.47 -6.79
N LEU A 61 -53.28 -46.37 -6.97
CA LEU A 61 -54.02 -45.14 -6.66
C LEU A 61 -54.07 -44.88 -5.14
N ARG A 62 -54.17 -45.93 -4.32
CA ARG A 62 -54.14 -45.81 -2.85
C ARG A 62 -52.75 -45.39 -2.35
N SER A 63 -51.66 -45.94 -2.90
CA SER A 63 -50.30 -45.55 -2.54
C SER A 63 -50.00 -44.08 -2.86
N ARG A 64 -50.70 -43.51 -3.86
CA ARG A 64 -50.64 -42.10 -4.23
C ARG A 64 -51.53 -41.20 -3.37
N GLY A 65 -52.29 -41.74 -2.43
CA GLY A 65 -53.14 -41.00 -1.49
C GLY A 65 -54.62 -40.91 -1.86
N GLY A 66 -55.10 -41.71 -2.84
CA GLY A 66 -56.52 -41.77 -3.19
C GLY A 66 -57.35 -42.57 -2.17
N TYR A 67 -58.57 -42.11 -1.88
CA TYR A 67 -59.52 -42.84 -1.03
C TYR A 67 -60.27 -43.90 -1.85
N ILE A 68 -59.67 -45.08 -1.98
CA ILE A 68 -60.15 -46.16 -2.87
C ILE A 68 -61.03 -47.17 -2.13
N VAL A 69 -62.25 -47.37 -2.62
CA VAL A 69 -63.16 -48.41 -2.10
C VAL A 69 -62.59 -49.79 -2.41
N PRO A 70 -62.51 -50.73 -1.43
CA PRO A 70 -61.95 -52.05 -1.64
C PRO A 70 -62.63 -52.80 -2.80
N PRO A 71 -61.87 -53.35 -3.77
CA PRO A 71 -62.41 -54.11 -4.90
C PRO A 71 -63.37 -55.23 -4.50
N GLU A 72 -63.11 -55.88 -3.36
CA GLU A 72 -63.94 -56.97 -2.83
C GLU A 72 -65.36 -56.51 -2.47
N MET A 73 -65.51 -55.29 -1.94
CA MET A 73 -66.82 -54.71 -1.63
C MET A 73 -67.59 -54.33 -2.90
N ILE A 74 -66.88 -53.83 -3.91
CA ILE A 74 -67.47 -53.42 -5.19
C ILE A 74 -67.98 -54.66 -5.94
N ASN A 75 -67.16 -55.70 -6.04
CA ASN A 75 -67.45 -56.87 -6.87
C ASN A 75 -68.56 -57.78 -6.31
N ALA A 76 -68.89 -57.66 -5.03
CA ALA A 76 -70.00 -58.39 -4.40
C ALA A 76 -71.38 -57.79 -4.70
N HIS A 77 -71.44 -56.58 -5.27
CA HIS A 77 -72.69 -55.86 -5.49
C HIS A 77 -73.39 -56.28 -6.80
N GLU A 78 -74.69 -56.58 -6.75
CA GLU A 78 -75.46 -57.13 -7.88
C GLU A 78 -75.41 -56.26 -9.15
N ILE A 79 -75.34 -54.94 -8.99
CA ILE A 79 -75.21 -54.00 -10.13
C ILE A 79 -73.93 -54.27 -10.93
N VAL A 80 -72.81 -54.60 -10.29
CA VAL A 80 -71.51 -54.85 -10.97
C VAL A 80 -71.53 -56.12 -11.80
N LEU A 81 -72.43 -57.06 -11.49
CA LEU A 81 -72.62 -58.30 -12.25
C LEU A 81 -73.40 -58.07 -13.54
N LYS A 82 -74.15 -56.95 -13.68
CA LYS A 82 -74.84 -56.58 -14.92
C LYS A 82 -73.81 -56.04 -15.91
N ARG A 83 -73.54 -56.78 -16.99
CA ARG A 83 -72.66 -56.32 -18.07
C ARG A 83 -73.37 -56.34 -19.43
N PRO A 84 -73.23 -55.28 -20.26
CA PRO A 84 -72.50 -54.03 -20.02
C PRO A 84 -73.23 -53.09 -19.04
N LEU A 85 -72.48 -52.31 -18.26
CA LEU A 85 -73.04 -51.28 -17.37
C LEU A 85 -73.47 -50.05 -18.18
N THR A 86 -74.69 -49.56 -17.94
CA THR A 86 -75.18 -48.30 -18.50
C THR A 86 -74.74 -47.11 -17.63
N ARG A 87 -74.86 -45.87 -18.14
CA ARG A 87 -74.58 -44.67 -17.34
C ARG A 87 -75.44 -44.61 -16.07
N LYS A 88 -76.69 -45.06 -16.15
CA LYS A 88 -77.61 -45.15 -15.01
C LYS A 88 -77.09 -46.12 -13.93
N ASP A 89 -76.45 -47.22 -14.35
CA ASP A 89 -75.84 -48.17 -13.42
C ASP A 89 -74.59 -47.59 -12.73
N ILE A 90 -73.81 -46.76 -13.45
CA ILE A 90 -72.64 -46.04 -12.91
C ILE A 90 -73.06 -44.96 -11.88
N ASP A 91 -74.13 -44.22 -12.16
CA ASP A 91 -74.71 -43.26 -11.21
C ASP A 91 -75.29 -43.94 -9.97
N GLN A 92 -75.97 -45.07 -10.15
CA GLN A 92 -76.51 -45.84 -9.02
C GLN A 92 -75.39 -46.39 -8.13
N ILE A 93 -74.35 -47.00 -8.71
CA ILE A 93 -73.27 -47.58 -7.91
C ILE A 93 -72.41 -46.52 -7.24
N SER A 94 -72.16 -45.38 -7.88
CA SER A 94 -71.47 -44.27 -7.24
C SER A 94 -72.26 -43.71 -6.05
N THR A 95 -73.59 -43.63 -6.15
CA THR A 95 -74.45 -43.21 -5.03
C THR A 95 -74.39 -44.20 -3.86
N ILE A 96 -74.46 -45.51 -4.14
CA ILE A 96 -74.42 -46.56 -3.11
C ILE A 96 -73.11 -46.53 -2.32
N PHE A 97 -71.99 -46.34 -3.01
CA PHE A 97 -70.67 -46.30 -2.38
C PHE A 97 -70.21 -44.89 -2.01
N ASP A 98 -71.04 -43.86 -2.20
CA ASP A 98 -70.71 -42.45 -1.97
C ASP A 98 -69.41 -42.01 -2.69
N ALA A 99 -69.22 -42.47 -3.93
CA ALA A 99 -68.03 -42.19 -4.71
C ALA A 99 -68.18 -40.96 -5.61
N ASN A 100 -67.17 -40.10 -5.57
CA ASN A 100 -67.05 -38.92 -6.45
C ASN A 100 -66.54 -39.30 -7.84
N TRP A 101 -65.80 -40.41 -7.93
CA TRP A 101 -65.23 -40.89 -9.19
C TRP A 101 -65.46 -42.39 -9.36
N VAL A 102 -65.87 -42.78 -10.57
CA VAL A 102 -65.93 -44.19 -10.99
C VAL A 102 -64.99 -44.38 -12.17
N ILE A 103 -64.08 -45.33 -12.04
CA ILE A 103 -63.14 -45.75 -13.08
C ILE A 103 -63.64 -47.08 -13.62
N SER A 104 -63.93 -47.12 -14.91
CA SER A 104 -64.22 -48.35 -15.64
C SER A 104 -63.21 -48.54 -16.74
N GLY A 105 -63.03 -49.77 -17.21
CA GLY A 105 -62.11 -50.01 -18.30
C GLY A 105 -62.18 -51.41 -18.88
N SER A 106 -61.48 -51.58 -19.99
CA SER A 106 -61.34 -52.86 -20.68
C SER A 106 -59.90 -53.13 -21.07
N LEU A 107 -59.55 -54.41 -21.08
CA LEU A 107 -58.33 -54.93 -21.71
C LEU A 107 -58.74 -55.71 -22.95
N THR A 108 -58.19 -55.35 -24.11
CA THR A 108 -58.37 -56.10 -25.36
C THR A 108 -57.04 -56.71 -25.78
N LYS A 109 -56.99 -58.03 -26.00
CA LYS A 109 -55.80 -58.74 -26.50
C LYS A 109 -56.01 -59.17 -27.94
N ILE A 110 -55.16 -58.70 -28.85
CA ILE A 110 -55.14 -59.10 -30.27
C ILE A 110 -53.73 -59.60 -30.61
N GLY A 111 -53.61 -60.90 -30.84
CA GLY A 111 -52.31 -61.55 -31.01
C GLY A 111 -51.43 -61.39 -29.76
N LYS A 112 -50.26 -60.76 -29.92
CA LYS A 112 -49.34 -60.46 -28.81
C LYS A 112 -49.61 -59.11 -28.14
N ARG A 113 -50.27 -58.17 -28.83
CA ARG A 113 -50.51 -56.81 -28.33
C ARG A 113 -51.71 -56.74 -27.40
N ILE A 114 -51.67 -55.78 -26.47
CA ILE A 114 -52.80 -55.44 -25.61
C ILE A 114 -53.15 -53.96 -25.74
N SER A 115 -54.44 -53.68 -25.60
CA SER A 115 -55.00 -52.34 -25.46
C SER A 115 -55.68 -52.23 -24.10
N LEU A 116 -55.40 -51.15 -23.37
CA LEU A 116 -56.04 -50.78 -22.12
C LEU A 116 -56.82 -49.49 -22.33
N ASP A 117 -58.12 -49.58 -22.15
CA ASP A 117 -59.06 -48.47 -22.23
C ASP A 117 -59.57 -48.14 -20.83
N PHE A 118 -59.49 -46.88 -20.42
CA PHE A 118 -60.03 -46.39 -19.16
C PHE A 118 -61.04 -45.28 -19.43
N GLN A 119 -62.13 -45.29 -18.68
CA GLN A 119 -63.16 -44.26 -18.67
C GLN A 119 -63.36 -43.79 -17.24
N LEU A 120 -63.10 -42.51 -16.99
CA LEU A 120 -63.23 -41.88 -15.69
C LEU A 120 -64.50 -41.03 -15.67
N TYR A 121 -65.40 -41.38 -14.76
CA TYR A 121 -66.68 -40.72 -14.57
C TYR A 121 -66.64 -39.89 -13.29
N HIS A 122 -66.83 -38.58 -13.40
CA HIS A 122 -67.14 -37.74 -12.25
C HIS A 122 -68.63 -37.91 -11.93
N CYS A 123 -68.96 -38.30 -10.70
CA CYS A 123 -70.32 -38.65 -10.30
C CYS A 123 -70.95 -37.53 -9.47
N PRO A 124 -72.23 -37.17 -9.70
CA PRO A 124 -73.14 -37.73 -10.71
C PRO A 124 -72.70 -37.42 -12.16
N VAL A 125 -72.92 -38.38 -13.07
CA VAL A 125 -72.44 -38.40 -14.46
C VAL A 125 -73.19 -37.37 -15.31
N THR A 126 -72.74 -36.12 -15.19
CA THR A 126 -73.30 -34.95 -15.88
C THR A 126 -72.52 -34.57 -17.14
N LYS A 127 -71.32 -35.13 -17.34
CA LYS A 127 -70.40 -34.85 -18.45
C LYS A 127 -69.91 -36.17 -19.08
N PRO A 128 -69.47 -36.16 -20.35
CA PRO A 128 -68.81 -37.33 -20.94
C PRO A 128 -67.58 -37.73 -20.12
N PRO A 129 -67.30 -39.05 -19.98
CA PRO A 129 -66.16 -39.53 -19.22
C PRO A 129 -64.83 -39.11 -19.85
N PHE A 130 -63.82 -38.91 -19.02
CA PHE A 130 -62.46 -38.73 -19.50
C PHE A 130 -61.87 -40.08 -19.90
N SER A 131 -61.45 -40.21 -21.15
CA SER A 131 -60.91 -41.45 -21.69
C SER A 131 -59.37 -41.46 -21.67
N LEU A 132 -58.77 -42.56 -21.24
CA LEU A 132 -57.34 -42.82 -21.39
C LEU A 132 -57.14 -44.13 -22.16
N PHE A 133 -56.16 -44.12 -23.06
CA PHE A 133 -55.84 -45.23 -23.94
C PHE A 133 -54.35 -45.55 -23.84
N PHE A 134 -54.01 -46.83 -23.66
CA PHE A 134 -52.64 -47.33 -23.69
C PHE A 134 -52.56 -48.57 -24.58
N MET A 135 -51.61 -48.59 -25.51
CA MET A 135 -51.29 -49.73 -26.36
C MET A 135 -49.91 -50.26 -25.97
N GLU A 136 -49.81 -51.56 -25.68
CA GLU A 136 -48.56 -52.22 -25.32
C GLU A 136 -48.28 -53.40 -26.25
N ASP A 137 -46.99 -53.67 -26.48
CA ASP A 137 -46.56 -54.71 -27.41
C ASP A 137 -46.72 -56.15 -26.86
N SER A 138 -46.80 -56.32 -25.53
CA SER A 138 -47.01 -57.61 -24.89
C SER A 138 -47.76 -57.49 -23.56
N LEU A 139 -48.26 -58.63 -23.05
CA LEU A 139 -48.89 -58.73 -21.74
C LEU A 139 -47.91 -58.45 -20.59
N ASP A 140 -46.60 -58.64 -20.79
CA ASP A 140 -45.57 -58.43 -19.76
C ASP A 140 -45.41 -56.96 -19.38
N SER A 141 -45.76 -56.05 -20.28
CA SER A 141 -45.75 -54.59 -20.05
C SER A 141 -46.96 -54.08 -19.24
N LEU A 142 -47.94 -54.95 -18.93
CA LEU A 142 -49.16 -54.58 -18.23
C LEU A 142 -48.93 -53.86 -16.88
N PRO A 143 -47.99 -54.28 -16.00
CA PRO A 143 -47.73 -53.55 -14.76
C PRO A 143 -47.25 -52.11 -14.99
N GLN A 144 -46.37 -51.90 -15.97
CA GLN A 144 -45.85 -50.57 -16.32
C GLN A 144 -46.95 -49.69 -16.91
N ALA A 145 -47.83 -50.27 -17.73
CA ALA A 145 -49.01 -49.60 -18.27
C ALA A 145 -49.95 -49.15 -17.15
N ILE A 146 -50.21 -50.01 -16.16
CA ILE A 146 -51.03 -49.67 -14.98
C ILE A 146 -50.40 -48.54 -14.17
N THR A 147 -49.08 -48.54 -13.92
CA THR A 147 -48.39 -47.45 -13.21
C THR A 147 -48.46 -46.12 -13.97
N ARG A 148 -48.38 -46.13 -15.31
CA ARG A 148 -48.53 -44.91 -16.12
C ARG A 148 -49.99 -44.42 -16.14
N ALA A 149 -50.93 -45.35 -16.21
CA ALA A 149 -52.36 -45.05 -16.16
C ALA A 149 -52.74 -44.45 -14.81
N SER A 150 -52.34 -45.06 -13.70
CA SER A 150 -52.61 -44.57 -12.35
C SER A 150 -52.04 -43.17 -12.11
N GLU A 151 -50.84 -42.85 -12.61
CA GLU A 151 -50.26 -41.52 -12.51
C GLU A 151 -51.10 -40.47 -13.24
N ARG A 152 -51.49 -40.73 -14.49
CA ARG A 152 -52.35 -39.82 -15.26
C ARG A 152 -53.75 -39.68 -14.65
N ILE A 153 -54.33 -40.78 -14.19
CA ILE A 153 -55.62 -40.82 -13.50
C ILE A 153 -55.55 -39.99 -12.22
N PHE A 154 -54.51 -40.18 -11.41
CA PHE A 154 -54.34 -39.47 -10.15
C PHE A 154 -54.11 -37.96 -10.36
N GLN A 155 -53.33 -37.58 -11.38
CA GLN A 155 -53.15 -36.18 -11.76
C GLN A 155 -54.45 -35.53 -12.24
N HIS A 156 -55.29 -36.28 -12.98
CA HIS A 156 -56.59 -35.80 -13.44
C HIS A 156 -57.59 -35.64 -12.28
N ILE A 157 -57.63 -36.59 -11.34
CA ILE A 157 -58.56 -36.59 -10.19
C ILE A 157 -58.11 -35.61 -9.08
N GLY A 158 -56.81 -35.49 -8.83
CA GLY A 158 -56.25 -34.68 -7.75
C GLY A 158 -56.16 -33.19 -8.08
N GLY A 159 -56.03 -32.81 -9.34
CA GLY A 159 -55.75 -31.42 -9.70
C GLY A 159 -54.34 -30.98 -9.27
N VAL A 160 -53.71 -30.15 -10.07
CA VAL A 160 -52.34 -29.69 -9.79
C VAL A 160 -52.38 -28.63 -8.68
N LEU A 161 -51.78 -28.91 -7.52
CA LEU A 161 -51.59 -27.92 -6.45
C LEU A 161 -50.69 -26.78 -6.95
N ARG A 162 -51.28 -25.59 -7.10
CA ARG A 162 -50.58 -24.37 -7.52
C ARG A 162 -50.28 -23.47 -6.33
N ILE A 163 -49.18 -22.73 -6.42
CA ILE A 163 -48.82 -21.69 -5.45
C ILE A 163 -49.81 -20.54 -5.60
N LEU A 164 -50.63 -20.31 -4.58
CA LEU A 164 -51.60 -19.21 -4.55
C LEU A 164 -50.95 -17.89 -4.18
N ASP A 165 -49.99 -17.95 -3.26
CA ASP A 165 -49.29 -16.79 -2.73
C ASP A 165 -47.99 -17.22 -2.03
N ILE A 166 -47.04 -16.30 -1.90
CA ILE A 166 -45.81 -16.49 -1.13
C ILE A 166 -45.73 -15.37 -0.10
N LYS A 167 -45.61 -15.75 1.17
CA LYS A 167 -45.50 -14.83 2.30
C LYS A 167 -44.17 -14.99 3.00
N ILE A 168 -43.66 -13.89 3.55
CA ILE A 168 -42.45 -13.89 4.37
C ILE A 168 -42.84 -13.34 5.74
N GLU A 169 -42.43 -14.04 6.79
CA GLU A 169 -42.75 -13.69 8.17
C GLU A 169 -41.48 -13.76 9.03
N GLY A 170 -41.37 -12.86 10.01
CA GLY A 170 -40.24 -12.81 10.94
C GLY A 170 -39.07 -11.91 10.51
N ASN A 171 -39.13 -11.32 9.31
CA ASN A 171 -38.26 -10.21 8.93
C ASN A 171 -38.71 -8.91 9.61
N ARG A 172 -37.75 -8.09 10.02
CA ARG A 172 -37.94 -6.78 10.66
C ARG A 172 -37.09 -5.72 9.97
N ARG A 173 -35.80 -5.98 9.80
CA ARG A 173 -34.84 -5.05 9.19
C ARG A 173 -34.64 -5.31 7.71
N ILE A 174 -34.77 -6.56 7.27
CA ILE A 174 -34.67 -6.92 5.85
C ILE A 174 -36.06 -6.77 5.21
N GLU A 175 -36.15 -5.98 4.15
CA GLU A 175 -37.40 -5.78 3.43
C GLU A 175 -37.90 -7.08 2.79
N THR A 176 -39.22 -7.29 2.85
CA THR A 176 -39.91 -8.44 2.28
C THR A 176 -39.59 -8.62 0.79
N ASP A 177 -39.53 -7.53 0.03
CA ASP A 177 -39.27 -7.56 -1.41
C ASP A 177 -37.86 -8.04 -1.75
N ALA A 178 -36.87 -7.71 -0.91
CA ALA A 178 -35.50 -8.17 -1.08
C ALA A 178 -35.37 -9.70 -0.88
N ILE A 179 -36.16 -10.26 0.04
CA ILE A 179 -36.23 -11.71 0.27
C ILE A 179 -37.00 -12.38 -0.88
N MET A 180 -38.09 -11.78 -1.37
CA MET A 180 -38.83 -12.28 -2.52
C MET A 180 -38.00 -12.32 -3.81
N ALA A 181 -37.10 -11.35 -4.01
CA ALA A 181 -36.27 -11.27 -5.21
C ALA A 181 -35.34 -12.49 -5.43
N VAL A 182 -34.97 -13.20 -4.36
CA VAL A 182 -34.12 -14.40 -4.45
C VAL A 182 -34.91 -15.72 -4.50
N ILE A 183 -36.23 -15.66 -4.29
CA ILE A 183 -37.15 -16.79 -4.39
C ILE A 183 -37.54 -16.95 -5.85
N LYS A 184 -37.25 -18.12 -6.44
CA LYS A 184 -37.56 -18.41 -7.84
C LYS A 184 -39.02 -18.83 -8.01
N SER A 185 -39.64 -19.48 -7.02
CA SER A 185 -41.04 -19.88 -7.07
C SER A 185 -41.96 -18.65 -7.17
N LYS A 186 -43.00 -18.73 -8.01
CA LYS A 186 -43.95 -17.62 -8.21
C LYS A 186 -45.38 -18.07 -8.00
N LYS A 187 -46.25 -17.10 -7.70
CA LYS A 187 -47.70 -17.29 -7.74
C LYS A 187 -48.12 -17.86 -9.10
N GLY A 188 -48.88 -18.95 -9.07
CA GLY A 188 -49.32 -19.71 -10.25
C GLY A 188 -48.46 -20.92 -10.61
N ASP A 189 -47.22 -21.02 -10.10
CA ASP A 189 -46.35 -22.18 -10.33
C ASP A 189 -46.92 -23.44 -9.67
N MET A 190 -46.52 -24.61 -10.16
CA MET A 190 -46.79 -25.88 -9.48
C MET A 190 -45.95 -25.96 -8.20
N VAL A 191 -46.52 -26.48 -7.12
CA VAL A 191 -45.79 -26.71 -5.86
C VAL A 191 -44.78 -27.85 -6.08
N ASP A 192 -43.50 -27.50 -6.24
CA ASP A 192 -42.38 -28.43 -6.38
C ASP A 192 -41.46 -28.40 -5.15
N PRO A 193 -41.39 -29.48 -4.35
CA PRO A 193 -40.52 -29.56 -3.18
C PRO A 193 -39.03 -29.32 -3.48
N LYS A 194 -38.54 -29.70 -4.67
CA LYS A 194 -37.13 -29.50 -5.04
C LYS A 194 -36.83 -28.02 -5.22
N ARG A 195 -37.71 -27.31 -5.93
CA ARG A 195 -37.61 -25.86 -6.15
C ARG A 195 -37.74 -25.06 -4.86
N LEU A 196 -38.66 -25.45 -3.98
CA LEU A 196 -38.80 -24.81 -2.66
C LEU A 196 -37.54 -24.98 -1.78
N ASN A 197 -36.88 -26.13 -1.84
CA ASN A 197 -35.62 -26.33 -1.14
C ASN A 197 -34.47 -25.48 -1.73
N GLU A 198 -34.45 -25.27 -3.05
CA GLU A 198 -33.53 -24.30 -3.66
C GLU A 198 -33.80 -22.88 -3.17
N ASP A 199 -35.07 -22.48 -3.11
CA ASP A 199 -35.47 -21.15 -2.64
C ASP A 199 -35.10 -20.94 -1.16
N LEU A 200 -35.29 -21.95 -0.30
CA LEU A 200 -34.81 -21.94 1.09
C LEU A 200 -33.31 -21.65 1.14
N ARG A 201 -32.52 -22.37 0.34
CA ARG A 201 -31.06 -22.19 0.27
C ARG A 201 -30.68 -20.81 -0.25
N ASN A 202 -31.42 -20.25 -1.21
CA ASN A 202 -31.16 -18.91 -1.73
C ASN A 202 -31.40 -17.84 -0.65
N VAL A 203 -32.50 -17.95 0.10
CA VAL A 203 -32.80 -17.06 1.24
C VAL A 203 -31.74 -17.20 2.33
N TYR A 204 -31.33 -18.44 2.67
CA TYR A 204 -30.26 -18.66 3.66
C TYR A 204 -28.91 -18.09 3.21
N LYS A 205 -28.57 -18.21 1.92
CA LYS A 205 -27.34 -17.66 1.31
C LYS A 205 -27.26 -16.14 1.33
N MET A 206 -28.38 -15.43 1.55
CA MET A 206 -28.34 -13.98 1.77
C MET A 206 -27.53 -13.61 3.01
N GLY A 207 -27.32 -14.53 3.94
CA GLY A 207 -26.44 -14.35 5.11
C GLY A 207 -27.06 -13.58 6.28
N TYR A 208 -28.26 -13.02 6.09
CA TYR A 208 -28.97 -12.20 7.09
C TYR A 208 -29.71 -13.00 8.17
N PHE A 209 -29.95 -14.29 7.96
CA PHE A 209 -30.84 -15.09 8.79
C PHE A 209 -30.08 -16.20 9.53
N ARG A 210 -30.45 -16.45 10.78
CA ARG A 210 -29.93 -17.57 11.60
C ARG A 210 -30.70 -18.86 11.34
N ASP A 211 -31.94 -18.73 10.89
CA ASP A 211 -32.89 -19.82 10.70
C ASP A 211 -33.90 -19.41 9.62
N VAL A 212 -34.19 -20.32 8.69
CA VAL A 212 -35.13 -20.12 7.57
C VAL A 212 -35.93 -21.41 7.43
N ILE A 213 -37.25 -21.32 7.64
CA ILE A 213 -38.18 -22.44 7.60
C ILE A 213 -39.24 -22.14 6.53
N ILE A 214 -39.62 -23.17 5.77
CA ILE A 214 -40.76 -23.08 4.86
C ILE A 214 -41.93 -23.86 5.45
N GLU A 215 -43.06 -23.18 5.59
CA GLU A 215 -44.35 -23.78 5.93
C GLU A 215 -45.29 -23.73 4.73
N LYS A 216 -46.09 -24.79 4.57
CA LYS A 216 -47.09 -24.89 3.50
C LYS A 216 -48.48 -24.84 4.13
N GLU A 217 -49.24 -23.82 3.78
CA GLU A 217 -50.64 -23.69 4.18
C GLU A 217 -51.57 -24.05 3.01
N GLU A 218 -52.24 -25.20 3.10
CA GLU A 218 -53.15 -25.65 2.06
C GLU A 218 -54.47 -24.85 2.06
N ARG A 219 -55.01 -24.60 0.86
CA ARG A 219 -56.28 -23.90 0.61
C ARG A 219 -57.06 -24.62 -0.50
N PRO A 220 -58.39 -24.42 -0.61
CA PRO A 220 -59.24 -25.16 -1.56
C PRO A 220 -58.86 -25.04 -3.06
N LYS A 221 -58.01 -24.08 -3.44
CA LYS A 221 -57.58 -23.81 -4.83
C LYS A 221 -56.06 -23.87 -5.03
N GLY A 222 -55.28 -24.30 -4.04
CA GLY A 222 -53.81 -24.34 -4.08
C GLY A 222 -53.16 -24.18 -2.69
N ALA A 223 -51.87 -23.85 -2.62
CA ALA A 223 -51.15 -23.67 -1.34
C ALA A 223 -50.51 -22.28 -1.22
N VAL A 224 -50.50 -21.72 -0.02
CA VAL A 224 -49.72 -20.52 0.34
C VAL A 224 -48.41 -21.00 0.96
N ILE A 225 -47.28 -20.50 0.43
CA ILE A 225 -45.94 -20.86 0.92
C ILE A 225 -45.46 -19.74 1.84
N VAL A 226 -45.19 -20.07 3.10
CA VAL A 226 -44.75 -19.11 4.12
C VAL A 226 -43.29 -19.35 4.47
N PHE A 227 -42.43 -18.37 4.18
CA PHE A 227 -41.03 -18.36 4.62
C PHE A 227 -40.94 -17.68 5.98
N ARG A 228 -40.75 -18.48 7.05
CA ARG A 228 -40.46 -17.96 8.38
C ARG A 228 -38.96 -17.77 8.53
N VAL A 229 -38.53 -16.53 8.71
CA VAL A 229 -37.11 -16.17 8.88
C VAL A 229 -36.85 -15.64 10.28
N LYS A 230 -35.70 -15.98 10.86
CA LYS A 230 -35.18 -15.33 12.07
C LYS A 230 -33.90 -14.59 11.70
N GLU A 231 -33.93 -13.27 11.76
CA GLU A 231 -32.77 -12.42 11.48
C GLU A 231 -31.64 -12.68 12.49
N LYS A 232 -30.40 -12.65 12.01
CA LYS A 232 -29.21 -12.63 12.88
C LYS A 232 -29.19 -11.30 13.65
N PRO A 233 -28.72 -11.30 14.91
CA PRO A 233 -28.63 -10.07 15.67
C PRO A 233 -27.54 -9.15 15.12
N THR A 234 -27.65 -7.84 15.37
CA THR A 234 -26.58 -6.88 15.05
C THR A 234 -25.76 -6.52 16.27
N ILE A 235 -24.49 -6.21 16.04
CA ILE A 235 -23.55 -5.79 17.08
C ILE A 235 -23.81 -4.32 17.38
N SER A 236 -24.42 -4.01 18.52
CA SER A 236 -24.73 -2.64 18.94
C SER A 236 -23.50 -1.93 19.48
N LYS A 237 -22.66 -2.66 20.23
CA LYS A 237 -21.45 -2.13 20.86
C LYS A 237 -20.35 -3.19 20.92
N ILE A 238 -19.12 -2.78 20.71
CA ILE A 238 -17.91 -3.58 20.96
C ILE A 238 -17.20 -3.04 22.20
N ARG A 239 -16.82 -3.94 23.12
CA ARG A 239 -16.08 -3.59 24.34
C ARG A 239 -14.82 -4.42 24.48
N PHE A 240 -13.78 -3.83 25.05
CA PHE A 240 -12.55 -4.51 25.41
C PHE A 240 -12.38 -4.41 26.93
N GLU A 241 -12.10 -5.53 27.58
CA GLU A 241 -11.89 -5.59 29.03
C GLU A 241 -10.56 -6.26 29.33
N GLY A 242 -9.76 -5.68 30.22
CA GLY A 242 -8.46 -6.23 30.64
C GLY A 242 -7.26 -5.79 29.80
N ASN A 243 -7.46 -4.95 28.79
CA ASN A 243 -6.40 -4.26 28.03
C ASN A 243 -5.87 -3.04 28.80
N ARG A 244 -4.70 -3.17 29.46
CA ARG A 244 -4.06 -2.08 30.21
C ARG A 244 -2.96 -1.39 29.42
N HIS A 245 -2.36 -2.09 28.45
CA HIS A 245 -1.21 -1.61 27.69
C HIS A 245 -1.55 -1.17 26.26
N VAL A 246 -2.77 -1.44 25.81
CA VAL A 246 -3.28 -1.07 24.49
C VAL A 246 -4.63 -0.39 24.63
N SER A 247 -4.83 0.74 23.94
CA SER A 247 -6.09 1.48 23.98
C SER A 247 -7.21 0.78 23.21
N ASP A 248 -8.46 1.02 23.63
CA ASP A 248 -9.66 0.51 22.97
C ASP A 248 -9.71 0.93 21.49
N ASP A 249 -9.33 2.17 21.17
CA ASP A 249 -9.32 2.69 19.80
C ASP A 249 -8.39 1.90 18.87
N ASP A 250 -7.21 1.49 19.38
CA ASP A 250 -6.28 0.66 18.62
C ASP A 250 -6.88 -0.72 18.37
N LEU A 251 -7.50 -1.32 19.39
CA LEU A 251 -8.13 -2.64 19.28
C LEU A 251 -9.34 -2.61 18.36
N LEU A 252 -10.15 -1.56 18.40
CA LEU A 252 -11.32 -1.39 17.54
C LEU A 252 -10.92 -1.32 16.07
N LYS A 253 -9.84 -0.59 15.74
CA LYS A 253 -9.31 -0.50 14.37
C LYS A 253 -8.82 -1.87 13.86
N GLU A 254 -8.20 -2.67 14.72
CA GLU A 254 -7.59 -3.95 14.34
C GLU A 254 -8.55 -5.15 14.41
N CYS A 255 -9.59 -5.10 15.24
CA CYS A 255 -10.56 -6.18 15.38
C CYS A 255 -11.29 -6.46 14.05
N GLY A 256 -11.42 -5.44 13.21
CA GLY A 256 -12.01 -5.47 11.87
C GLY A 256 -13.45 -5.98 11.81
N ILE A 257 -14.18 -5.81 12.92
CA ILE A 257 -15.64 -5.83 12.99
C ILE A 257 -16.06 -4.40 13.31
N ARG A 258 -17.17 -3.95 12.72
CA ARG A 258 -17.71 -2.61 12.98
C ARG A 258 -18.96 -2.72 13.83
N GLU A 259 -19.23 -1.68 14.60
CA GLU A 259 -20.52 -1.53 15.23
C GLU A 259 -21.62 -1.41 14.16
N PHE A 260 -22.84 -1.79 14.51
CA PHE A 260 -24.02 -1.85 13.66
C PHE A 260 -23.98 -2.87 12.52
N THR A 261 -22.98 -3.76 12.47
CA THR A 261 -22.97 -4.89 11.53
C THR A 261 -23.67 -6.12 12.09
N ILE A 262 -24.01 -7.06 11.23
CA ILE A 262 -24.58 -8.35 11.62
C ILE A 262 -23.54 -9.20 12.34
N LEU A 263 -23.95 -9.89 13.39
CA LEU A 263 -23.10 -10.82 14.11
C LEU A 263 -22.79 -12.04 13.22
N ASP A 264 -21.51 -12.20 12.89
CA ASP A 264 -20.97 -13.40 12.25
C ASP A 264 -19.92 -14.06 13.15
N TYR A 265 -20.20 -15.27 13.61
CA TYR A 265 -19.31 -16.02 14.50
C TYR A 265 -17.96 -16.37 13.84
N GLY A 266 -17.92 -16.52 12.51
CA GLY A 266 -16.69 -16.71 11.76
C GLY A 266 -15.81 -15.46 11.79
N GLU A 267 -16.41 -14.28 11.59
CA GLU A 267 -15.70 -13.01 11.71
C GLU A 267 -15.24 -12.73 13.14
N VAL A 268 -16.04 -13.06 14.17
CA VAL A 268 -15.62 -12.93 15.58
C VAL A 268 -14.36 -13.77 15.85
N LYS A 269 -14.29 -15.00 15.35
CA LYS A 269 -13.09 -15.84 15.47
C LYS A 269 -11.88 -15.26 14.72
N GLN A 270 -12.08 -14.72 13.52
CA GLN A 270 -11.01 -14.05 12.80
C GLN A 270 -10.54 -12.79 13.53
N SER A 271 -11.47 -12.03 14.10
CA SER A 271 -11.18 -10.83 14.89
C SER A 271 -10.30 -11.15 16.10
N ILE A 272 -10.62 -12.20 16.86
CA ILE A 272 -9.77 -12.70 17.95
C ILE A 272 -8.35 -12.99 17.45
N LYS A 273 -8.22 -13.66 16.29
CA LYS A 273 -6.91 -13.95 15.70
C LYS A 273 -6.14 -12.67 15.34
N ARG A 274 -6.79 -11.68 14.71
CA ARG A 274 -6.19 -10.37 14.37
C ARG A 274 -5.70 -9.66 15.63
N LEU A 275 -6.54 -9.61 16.68
CA LEU A 275 -6.19 -9.00 17.96
C LEU A 275 -5.02 -9.72 18.64
N VAL A 276 -5.02 -11.06 18.69
CA VAL A 276 -3.89 -11.85 19.21
C VAL A 276 -2.61 -11.56 18.43
N ASP A 277 -2.67 -11.50 17.10
CA ASP A 277 -1.51 -11.18 16.27
C ASP A 277 -1.04 -9.73 16.48
N PHE A 278 -1.95 -8.77 16.67
CA PHE A 278 -1.63 -7.39 17.02
C PHE A 278 -0.90 -7.26 18.37
N TYR A 279 -1.39 -7.97 19.40
CA TYR A 279 -0.72 -8.03 20.70
C TYR A 279 0.67 -8.67 20.61
N ARG A 280 0.81 -9.74 19.81
CA ARG A 280 2.12 -10.38 19.55
C ARG A 280 3.11 -9.41 18.92
N LEU A 281 2.69 -8.60 17.94
CA LEU A 281 3.53 -7.55 17.34
C LEU A 281 4.01 -6.52 18.36
N LYS A 282 3.19 -6.22 19.38
CA LYS A 282 3.57 -5.34 20.50
C LYS A 282 4.42 -6.03 21.58
N GLY A 283 4.66 -7.34 21.44
CA GLY A 283 5.50 -8.18 22.31
C GLY A 283 4.74 -9.03 23.33
N TYR A 284 3.40 -9.07 23.28
CA TYR A 284 2.56 -9.82 24.22
C TYR A 284 2.20 -11.20 23.66
N TYR A 285 3.13 -12.15 23.80
CA TYR A 285 2.99 -13.49 23.20
C TYR A 285 2.00 -14.40 23.91
N ASN A 286 1.85 -14.20 25.22
CA ASN A 286 0.99 -15.01 26.09
C ASN A 286 -0.41 -14.39 26.24
N VAL A 287 -0.81 -13.53 25.29
CA VAL A 287 -2.14 -12.93 25.29
C VAL A 287 -3.21 -14.01 25.12
N SER A 288 -4.25 -13.94 25.93
CA SER A 288 -5.46 -14.76 25.80
C SER A 288 -6.66 -13.83 25.66
N ILE A 289 -7.43 -14.01 24.60
CA ILE A 289 -8.63 -13.21 24.31
C ILE A 289 -9.81 -14.18 24.23
N LYS A 290 -10.87 -13.90 24.98
CA LYS A 290 -12.14 -14.63 24.93
C LYS A 290 -13.27 -13.68 24.54
N GLU A 291 -14.19 -14.17 23.73
CA GLU A 291 -15.42 -13.45 23.39
C GLU A 291 -16.54 -13.74 24.39
N LYS A 292 -17.31 -12.70 24.71
CA LYS A 292 -18.55 -12.79 25.47
C LYS A 292 -19.62 -12.02 24.71
N ILE A 293 -20.68 -12.72 24.34
CA ILE A 293 -21.81 -12.17 23.58
C ILE A 293 -22.99 -12.05 24.53
N GLN A 294 -23.46 -10.84 24.77
CA GLN A 294 -24.63 -10.57 25.60
C GLN A 294 -25.78 -10.09 24.72
N GLU A 295 -26.92 -10.78 24.79
CA GLU A 295 -28.14 -10.38 24.07
C GLU A 295 -28.72 -9.09 24.68
N LEU A 296 -29.19 -8.21 23.81
CA LEU A 296 -29.82 -6.93 24.13
C LEU A 296 -31.24 -6.90 23.52
N PRO A 297 -32.12 -5.99 23.99
CA PRO A 297 -33.40 -5.74 23.34
C PRO A 297 -33.24 -5.41 21.85
N ASN A 298 -34.30 -5.59 21.07
CA ASN A 298 -34.35 -5.29 19.62
C ASN A 298 -33.47 -6.16 18.70
N ASN A 299 -33.19 -7.41 19.10
CA ASN A 299 -32.35 -8.36 18.34
C ASN A 299 -30.92 -7.82 18.14
N GLU A 300 -30.36 -7.26 19.20
CA GLU A 300 -29.01 -6.73 19.22
C GLU A 300 -28.12 -7.51 20.19
N VAL A 301 -26.80 -7.38 20.04
CA VAL A 301 -25.82 -7.97 20.94
C VAL A 301 -24.73 -6.97 21.32
N SER A 302 -24.24 -7.06 22.54
CA SER A 302 -22.97 -6.46 22.96
C SER A 302 -21.87 -7.52 22.87
N LEU A 303 -20.81 -7.22 22.12
CA LEU A 303 -19.65 -8.09 21.97
C LEU A 303 -18.51 -7.58 22.85
N THR A 304 -18.19 -8.32 23.90
CA THR A 304 -17.07 -8.00 24.79
C THR A 304 -15.92 -8.96 24.55
N TYR A 305 -14.72 -8.42 24.32
CA TYR A 305 -13.46 -9.16 24.30
C TYR A 305 -12.79 -9.07 25.66
N GLU A 306 -12.77 -10.17 26.40
CA GLU A 306 -12.04 -10.31 27.66
C GLU A 306 -10.58 -10.66 27.35
N ILE A 307 -9.67 -9.73 27.60
CA ILE A 307 -8.25 -9.80 27.25
C ILE A 307 -7.42 -10.00 28.52
N LYS A 308 -6.58 -11.02 28.50
CA LYS A 308 -5.48 -11.21 29.44
C LYS A 308 -4.17 -10.99 28.69
N GLU A 309 -3.60 -9.79 28.80
CA GLU A 309 -2.43 -9.36 28.00
C GLU A 309 -1.16 -10.18 28.28
N GLY A 310 -0.95 -10.57 29.53
CA GLY A 310 0.29 -11.21 29.98
C GLY A 310 1.49 -10.25 29.97
N GLU A 311 2.69 -10.78 30.21
CA GLU A 311 3.92 -9.96 30.21
C GLU A 311 4.53 -9.83 28.81
N LYS A 312 5.23 -8.72 28.60
CA LYS A 312 5.95 -8.44 27.37
C LYS A 312 7.20 -9.29 27.27
N VAL A 313 7.29 -10.10 26.21
CA VAL A 313 8.39 -11.04 25.99
C VAL A 313 9.32 -10.53 24.89
N TYR A 314 10.62 -10.69 25.11
CA TYR A 314 11.67 -10.28 24.16
C TYR A 314 12.49 -11.49 23.69
N ILE A 315 13.03 -11.40 22.47
CA ILE A 315 14.05 -12.30 21.95
C ILE A 315 15.33 -12.08 22.75
N LYS A 316 15.72 -13.09 23.53
CA LYS A 316 16.95 -13.07 24.30
C LYS A 316 18.10 -13.76 23.58
N LYS A 317 17.80 -14.79 22.80
CA LYS A 317 18.82 -15.56 22.09
C LYS A 317 18.34 -16.06 20.74
N ILE A 318 19.14 -15.85 19.72
CA ILE A 318 19.05 -16.45 18.38
C ILE A 318 20.26 -17.38 18.24
N THR A 319 20.02 -18.64 17.92
CA THR A 319 21.05 -19.67 17.77
C THR A 319 20.91 -20.35 16.41
N PHE A 320 22.03 -20.65 15.79
CA PHE A 320 22.08 -21.38 14.53
C PHE A 320 22.66 -22.77 14.78
N ILE A 321 22.12 -23.77 14.07
CA ILE A 321 22.60 -25.16 14.14
C ILE A 321 22.98 -25.59 12.73
N GLY A 322 24.19 -26.13 12.57
CA GLY A 322 24.69 -26.63 11.28
C GLY A 322 25.47 -25.59 10.46
N ASN A 323 25.64 -24.37 10.96
CA ASN A 323 26.54 -23.37 10.38
C ASN A 323 28.01 -23.63 10.76
N ASN A 324 28.75 -24.28 9.87
CA ASN A 324 30.17 -24.59 10.08
C ASN A 324 31.10 -23.54 9.46
N THR A 325 30.65 -22.86 8.40
CA THR A 325 31.50 -21.91 7.65
C THR A 325 31.41 -20.49 8.20
N PHE A 326 30.22 -20.07 8.64
CA PHE A 326 29.98 -18.72 9.16
C PHE A 326 29.60 -18.76 10.63
N SER A 327 30.16 -17.85 11.42
CA SER A 327 29.82 -17.71 12.82
C SER A 327 28.40 -17.17 13.02
N ASP A 328 27.78 -17.52 14.15
CA ASP A 328 26.47 -17.02 14.55
C ASP A 328 26.38 -15.50 14.48
N LYS A 329 27.43 -14.80 14.93
CA LYS A 329 27.51 -13.34 14.87
C LYS A 329 27.35 -12.83 13.44
N LYS A 330 28.02 -13.47 12.47
CA LYS A 330 27.95 -13.06 11.07
C LYS A 330 26.57 -13.28 10.48
N LEU A 331 25.87 -14.34 10.89
CA LEU A 331 24.51 -14.62 10.45
C LEU A 331 23.50 -13.67 11.09
N LYS A 332 23.67 -13.32 12.38
CA LYS A 332 22.86 -12.28 13.04
C LYS A 332 22.97 -10.93 12.34
N ASP A 333 24.17 -10.53 11.90
CA ASP A 333 24.39 -9.26 11.18
C ASP A 333 23.65 -9.20 9.82
N VAL A 334 23.27 -10.35 9.25
CA VAL A 334 22.51 -10.43 7.98
C VAL A 334 21.00 -10.27 8.22
N MET A 335 20.54 -10.56 9.43
CA MET A 335 19.13 -10.48 9.83
C MET A 335 18.77 -9.08 10.32
N GLU A 336 17.50 -8.71 10.17
CA GLU A 336 16.94 -7.51 10.81
C GLU A 336 16.38 -7.85 12.20
N THR A 337 15.90 -9.08 12.40
CA THR A 337 15.50 -9.59 13.70
C THR A 337 16.72 -9.71 14.60
N GLY A 338 16.74 -8.93 15.67
CA GLY A 338 17.84 -8.88 16.63
C GLY A 338 17.44 -9.31 18.03
N GLU A 339 18.44 -9.73 18.81
CA GLU A 339 18.31 -9.95 20.26
C GLU A 339 18.13 -8.62 21.00
N ARG A 340 17.55 -8.66 22.20
CA ARG A 340 17.46 -7.50 23.09
C ARG A 340 18.87 -7.08 23.54
N GLY A 341 19.29 -5.88 23.16
CA GLY A 341 20.55 -5.24 23.56
C GLY A 341 20.33 -4.04 24.48
N PHE A 342 21.42 -3.34 24.82
CA PHE A 342 21.41 -2.18 25.72
C PHE A 342 20.56 -1.00 25.19
N PHE A 343 20.57 -0.77 23.87
CA PHE A 343 19.83 0.31 23.21
C PHE A 343 18.45 -0.10 22.65
N SER A 344 17.91 -1.26 23.02
CA SER A 344 16.62 -1.75 22.50
C SER A 344 15.44 -0.82 22.76
N TRP A 345 15.55 0.11 23.71
CA TRP A 345 14.55 1.14 23.97
C TRP A 345 14.47 2.20 22.85
N ILE A 346 15.56 2.45 22.11
CA ILE A 346 15.59 3.33 20.92
C ILE A 346 15.31 2.52 19.65
N THR A 347 16.03 1.40 19.48
CA THR A 347 16.03 0.64 18.21
C THR A 347 14.81 -0.27 18.06
N LYS A 348 14.02 -0.45 19.13
CA LYS A 348 12.93 -1.44 19.22
C LYS A 348 13.39 -2.89 18.94
N SER A 349 14.69 -3.18 19.02
CA SER A 349 15.23 -4.53 18.80
C SER A 349 14.83 -5.49 19.94
N GLY A 350 14.75 -6.78 19.64
CA GLY A 350 14.31 -7.81 20.59
C GLY A 350 12.80 -8.06 20.62
N LEU A 351 11.99 -7.31 19.87
CA LEU A 351 10.59 -7.69 19.61
C LEU A 351 10.55 -8.65 18.42
N LEU A 352 9.85 -9.77 18.59
CA LEU A 352 9.68 -10.72 17.51
C LEU A 352 8.56 -10.25 16.57
N ASP A 353 8.88 -10.17 15.30
CA ASP A 353 7.93 -10.03 14.21
C ASP A 353 8.15 -11.23 13.28
N ARG A 354 7.16 -12.12 13.19
CA ARG A 354 7.29 -13.36 12.43
C ARG A 354 7.50 -13.08 10.94
N LYS A 355 6.85 -12.05 10.38
CA LYS A 355 7.01 -11.69 8.96
C LYS A 355 8.44 -11.23 8.68
N LYS A 356 9.03 -10.45 9.59
CA LYS A 356 10.44 -10.05 9.48
C LYS A 356 11.38 -11.24 9.57
N LEU A 357 11.12 -12.16 10.50
CA LEU A 357 11.92 -13.38 10.65
C LEU A 357 11.85 -14.27 9.39
N ASP A 358 10.68 -14.40 8.76
CA ASP A 358 10.53 -15.16 7.51
C ASP A 358 11.34 -14.51 6.36
N VAL A 359 11.35 -13.17 6.29
CA VAL A 359 12.21 -12.42 5.35
C VAL A 359 13.69 -12.62 5.67
N ASP A 360 14.06 -12.67 6.94
CA ASP A 360 15.44 -12.93 7.38
C ASP A 360 15.92 -14.31 6.93
N ILE A 361 15.07 -15.33 6.91
CA ILE A 361 15.42 -16.65 6.35
C ILE A 361 15.78 -16.54 4.86
N GLN A 362 15.03 -15.77 4.07
CA GLN A 362 15.38 -15.52 2.67
C GLN A 362 16.67 -14.71 2.51
N ARG A 363 16.95 -13.78 3.43
CA ARG A 363 18.22 -13.03 3.48
C ARG A 363 19.40 -13.97 3.77
N LEU A 364 19.25 -14.89 4.72
CA LEU A 364 20.27 -15.90 5.05
C LEU A 364 20.51 -16.86 3.87
N ILE A 365 19.46 -17.41 3.25
CA ILE A 365 19.59 -18.24 2.03
C ILE A 365 20.35 -17.48 0.95
N SER A 366 19.97 -16.22 0.71
CA SER A 366 20.64 -15.36 -0.25
C SER A 366 22.11 -15.10 0.12
N PHE A 367 22.43 -14.88 1.40
CA PHE A 367 23.79 -14.70 1.89
C PHE A 367 24.66 -15.92 1.61
N TYR A 368 24.18 -17.13 1.92
CA TYR A 368 24.89 -18.37 1.63
C TYR A 368 25.08 -18.59 0.12
N GLN A 369 24.03 -18.40 -0.69
CA GLN A 369 24.11 -18.50 -2.16
C GLN A 369 25.06 -17.45 -2.78
N ASN A 370 25.23 -16.30 -2.14
CA ASN A 370 26.20 -15.29 -2.55
C ASN A 370 27.65 -15.67 -2.19
N ASN A 371 27.87 -16.69 -1.35
CA ASN A 371 29.20 -17.14 -0.93
C ASN A 371 29.57 -18.53 -1.47
N GLY A 372 28.83 -19.03 -2.45
CA GLY A 372 29.12 -20.29 -3.16
C GLY A 372 28.24 -21.48 -2.75
N PHE A 373 27.38 -21.33 -1.75
CA PHE A 373 26.53 -22.40 -1.25
C PHE A 373 25.22 -22.46 -2.02
N ILE A 374 25.25 -23.04 -3.22
CA ILE A 374 24.10 -23.07 -4.14
C ILE A 374 22.94 -23.90 -3.56
N LYS A 375 23.27 -24.99 -2.87
CA LYS A 375 22.32 -25.98 -2.32
C LYS A 375 21.97 -25.77 -0.85
N VAL A 376 22.25 -24.59 -0.30
CA VAL A 376 21.90 -24.27 1.09
C VAL A 376 20.41 -24.48 1.33
N LYS A 377 20.06 -25.12 2.45
CA LYS A 377 18.69 -25.21 2.94
C LYS A 377 18.66 -24.67 4.37
N ILE A 378 17.69 -23.82 4.65
CA ILE A 378 17.46 -23.27 5.99
C ILE A 378 16.05 -23.69 6.40
N GLY A 379 15.95 -24.35 7.55
CA GLY A 379 14.69 -24.83 8.11
C GLY A 379 13.82 -23.71 8.68
N GLU A 380 12.57 -24.03 8.99
CA GLU A 380 11.70 -23.08 9.68
C GLU A 380 12.24 -22.76 11.09
N PRO A 381 12.25 -21.48 11.51
CA PRO A 381 12.71 -21.09 12.84
C PRO A 381 11.87 -21.74 13.94
N LYS A 382 12.53 -22.46 14.85
CA LYS A 382 11.91 -22.99 16.07
C LYS A 382 11.93 -21.90 17.14
N ILE A 383 10.76 -21.42 17.54
CA ILE A 383 10.58 -20.38 18.55
C ILE A 383 10.12 -21.04 19.85
N ILE A 384 10.96 -21.00 20.87
CA ILE A 384 10.68 -21.56 22.19
C ILE A 384 10.55 -20.42 23.19
N TYR A 385 9.46 -20.42 23.94
CA TYR A 385 9.29 -19.54 25.10
C TYR A 385 9.79 -20.24 26.35
N GLU A 386 10.78 -19.66 27.02
CA GLU A 386 11.27 -20.11 28.32
C GLU A 386 10.76 -19.13 29.39
N ARG A 387 10.03 -19.64 30.40
CA ARG A 387 9.54 -18.83 31.53
C ARG A 387 10.75 -18.12 32.17
N ASP A 388 10.61 -16.82 32.41
CA ASP A 388 11.63 -15.91 32.95
C ASP A 388 12.87 -15.63 32.06
N LYS A 389 13.07 -16.38 30.97
CA LYS A 389 14.21 -16.25 30.05
C LYS A 389 13.84 -15.71 28.66
N GLY A 390 12.56 -15.44 28.39
CA GLY A 390 12.11 -14.81 27.15
C GLY A 390 12.03 -15.79 25.96
N LEU A 391 12.11 -15.26 24.74
CA LEU A 391 12.07 -16.06 23.51
C LEU A 391 13.47 -16.49 23.08
N LYS A 392 13.60 -17.77 22.76
CA LYS A 392 14.77 -18.38 22.11
C LYS A 392 14.39 -18.84 20.71
N ILE A 393 15.13 -18.38 19.71
CA ILE A 393 14.93 -18.72 18.30
C ILE A 393 16.08 -19.62 17.86
N THR A 394 15.76 -20.79 17.32
CA THR A 394 16.74 -21.73 16.77
C THR A 394 16.49 -21.90 15.28
N ILE A 395 17.52 -21.67 14.48
CA ILE A 395 17.46 -21.78 13.01
C ILE A 395 18.42 -22.90 12.57
N GLU A 396 17.87 -23.92 11.93
CA GLU A 396 18.65 -25.05 11.42
C GLU A 396 19.11 -24.76 9.99
N ILE A 397 20.41 -24.94 9.73
CA ILE A 397 21.06 -24.64 8.45
C ILE A 397 21.78 -25.89 7.95
N MET A 398 21.47 -26.30 6.73
CA MET A 398 22.25 -27.26 5.96
C MET A 398 23.03 -26.47 4.90
N GLU A 399 24.28 -26.11 5.19
CA GLU A 399 25.09 -25.23 4.32
C GLU A 399 25.28 -25.82 2.92
N GLY A 400 25.54 -27.13 2.84
CA GLY A 400 25.96 -27.79 1.60
C GLY A 400 27.41 -27.46 1.22
N THR A 401 27.87 -27.91 0.05
CA THR A 401 29.22 -27.62 -0.45
C THR A 401 29.29 -26.31 -1.22
N ARG A 402 30.49 -25.72 -1.26
CA ARG A 402 30.75 -24.48 -2.00
C ARG A 402 31.16 -24.77 -3.44
N TYR A 403 30.53 -24.10 -4.39
CA TYR A 403 30.82 -24.26 -5.81
C TYR A 403 31.71 -23.13 -6.32
N ARG A 404 32.71 -23.47 -7.13
CA ARG A 404 33.54 -22.49 -7.88
C ARG A 404 33.14 -22.42 -9.34
N VAL A 405 33.30 -21.26 -9.95
CA VAL A 405 32.98 -21.04 -11.36
C VAL A 405 34.05 -21.72 -12.23
N ARG A 406 33.65 -22.70 -13.05
CA ARG A 406 34.52 -23.43 -13.98
C ARG A 406 34.77 -22.66 -15.26
N ASP A 407 33.71 -22.23 -15.92
CA ASP A 407 33.77 -21.49 -17.18
C ASP A 407 32.54 -20.60 -17.32
N ILE A 408 32.73 -19.49 -18.05
CA ILE A 408 31.69 -18.52 -18.36
C ILE A 408 31.62 -18.43 -19.88
N LYS A 409 30.46 -18.76 -20.44
CA LYS A 409 30.21 -18.74 -21.88
C LYS A 409 29.11 -17.76 -22.21
N ILE A 410 29.22 -17.11 -23.36
CA ILE A 410 28.24 -16.18 -23.88
C ILE A 410 27.85 -16.64 -25.28
N ARG A 411 26.54 -16.75 -25.54
CA ARG A 411 26.00 -17.17 -26.82
C ARG A 411 24.79 -16.32 -27.19
N GLY A 412 24.71 -15.87 -28.44
CA GLY A 412 23.49 -15.30 -29.00
C GLY A 412 22.49 -16.40 -29.35
N LYS A 413 21.19 -16.16 -29.13
CA LYS A 413 20.12 -17.04 -29.61
C LYS A 413 20.20 -17.19 -31.14
N LYS A 414 20.50 -16.08 -31.82
CA LYS A 414 20.98 -16.00 -33.21
C LYS A 414 22.41 -15.45 -33.25
N LYS A 415 23.15 -15.70 -34.33
CA LYS A 415 24.52 -15.19 -34.51
C LYS A 415 24.59 -13.66 -34.45
N GLU A 416 23.58 -12.99 -35.02
CA GLU A 416 23.41 -11.52 -35.04
C GLU A 416 22.99 -10.89 -33.71
N ASP A 417 22.62 -11.70 -32.70
CA ASP A 417 22.27 -11.19 -31.37
C ASP A 417 23.51 -10.72 -30.61
N LEU A 418 24.71 -11.19 -30.96
CA LEU A 418 25.96 -10.70 -30.37
C LEU A 418 26.40 -9.43 -31.12
N ILE A 419 26.32 -8.28 -30.44
CA ILE A 419 26.75 -6.97 -30.99
C ILE A 419 28.22 -6.64 -30.75
N ALA A 420 28.93 -7.50 -30.04
CA ALA A 420 30.34 -7.38 -29.69
C ALA A 420 30.94 -8.80 -29.57
N SER A 421 32.27 -8.91 -29.60
CA SER A 421 32.92 -10.21 -29.45
C SER A 421 32.64 -10.82 -28.07
N PRO A 422 32.52 -12.16 -27.93
CA PRO A 422 32.32 -12.79 -26.63
C PRO A 422 33.38 -12.39 -25.60
N SER A 423 34.64 -12.22 -26.03
CA SER A 423 35.74 -11.77 -25.18
C SER A 423 35.53 -10.36 -24.63
N GLU A 424 35.08 -9.40 -25.46
CA GLU A 424 34.76 -8.04 -25.00
C GLU A 424 33.61 -8.06 -23.99
N ILE A 425 32.54 -8.80 -24.28
CA ILE A 425 31.37 -8.88 -23.41
C ILE A 425 31.75 -9.51 -22.05
N LEU A 426 32.65 -10.51 -22.04
CA LEU A 426 33.16 -11.12 -20.81
C LEU A 426 33.91 -10.14 -19.91
N THR A 427 34.59 -9.12 -20.47
CA THR A 427 35.28 -8.10 -19.65
C THR A 427 34.33 -7.24 -18.82
N LEU A 428 33.07 -7.08 -19.26
CA LEU A 428 32.03 -6.31 -18.58
C LEU A 428 31.51 -7.03 -17.33
N LEU A 429 31.61 -8.35 -17.29
CA LEU A 429 31.12 -9.15 -16.18
C LEU A 429 32.00 -8.94 -14.96
N LYS A 430 31.46 -9.17 -13.77
CA LYS A 430 32.22 -9.24 -12.52
C LYS A 430 32.55 -10.68 -12.13
N THR A 431 31.76 -11.65 -12.57
CA THR A 431 32.08 -13.07 -12.36
C THR A 431 33.39 -13.41 -13.06
N ARG A 432 34.28 -14.14 -12.37
CA ARG A 432 35.54 -14.64 -12.91
C ARG A 432 35.64 -16.15 -12.69
N GLN A 433 36.33 -16.82 -13.61
CA GLN A 433 36.69 -18.22 -13.46
C GLN A 433 37.53 -18.44 -12.19
N GLY A 434 37.33 -19.57 -11.52
CA GLY A 434 38.03 -19.96 -10.29
C GLY A 434 37.47 -19.34 -9.00
N GLN A 435 36.68 -18.26 -9.08
CA GLN A 435 36.04 -17.66 -7.91
C GLN A 435 34.85 -18.51 -7.43
N TYR A 436 34.49 -18.38 -6.15
CA TYR A 436 33.26 -18.98 -5.65
C TYR A 436 32.04 -18.36 -6.32
N PHE A 437 31.05 -19.20 -6.64
CA PHE A 437 29.80 -18.75 -7.22
C PHE A 437 29.12 -17.72 -6.33
N ASN A 438 28.63 -16.65 -6.92
CA ASN A 438 27.95 -15.61 -6.17
C ASN A 438 26.69 -15.20 -6.93
N ARG A 439 25.52 -15.61 -6.40
CA ARG A 439 24.22 -15.33 -7.03
C ARG A 439 23.96 -13.84 -7.23
N LYS A 440 24.40 -12.98 -6.30
CA LYS A 440 24.28 -11.52 -6.40
C LYS A 440 25.15 -10.97 -7.52
N ILE A 441 26.36 -11.49 -7.71
CA ILE A 441 27.22 -11.11 -8.84
C ILE A 441 26.59 -11.60 -10.16
N LEU A 442 26.12 -12.85 -10.23
CA LEU A 442 25.42 -13.36 -11.42
C LEU A 442 24.22 -12.48 -11.82
N ARG A 443 23.37 -12.11 -10.86
CA ARG A 443 22.25 -11.19 -11.11
C ARG A 443 22.71 -9.83 -11.62
N LYS A 444 23.79 -9.28 -11.05
CA LYS A 444 24.38 -8.02 -11.53
C LYS A 444 24.92 -8.17 -12.94
N ASP A 445 25.57 -9.27 -13.26
CA ASP A 445 26.10 -9.55 -14.59
C ASP A 445 24.99 -9.64 -15.63
N ILE A 446 23.87 -10.30 -15.34
CA ILE A 446 22.68 -10.32 -16.21
C ILE A 446 22.18 -8.88 -16.47
N LEU A 447 22.09 -8.06 -15.43
CA LEU A 447 21.66 -6.66 -15.55
C LEU A 447 22.68 -5.83 -16.34
N THR A 448 23.98 -5.99 -16.10
CA THR A 448 25.05 -5.31 -16.84
C THR A 448 25.00 -5.67 -18.32
N LEU A 449 24.82 -6.95 -18.65
CA LEU A 449 24.66 -7.41 -20.02
C LEU A 449 23.40 -6.79 -20.64
N ARG A 450 22.24 -6.92 -20.00
CA ARG A 450 21.00 -6.30 -20.50
C ARG A 450 21.18 -4.79 -20.72
N GLN A 451 21.82 -4.11 -19.77
CA GLN A 451 22.07 -2.67 -19.85
C GLN A 451 22.99 -2.31 -21.02
N PHE A 452 24.04 -3.09 -21.27
CA PHE A 452 24.92 -2.90 -22.41
C PHE A 452 24.16 -2.90 -23.74
N TYR A 453 23.16 -3.77 -23.89
CA TYR A 453 22.30 -3.79 -25.08
C TYR A 453 21.30 -2.61 -25.09
N VAL A 454 20.69 -2.30 -23.96
CA VAL A 454 19.77 -1.17 -23.78
C VAL A 454 20.46 0.18 -24.12
N ASP A 455 21.71 0.36 -23.72
CA ASP A 455 22.51 1.56 -24.02
C ASP A 455 22.85 1.67 -25.51
N LYS A 456 22.84 0.56 -26.25
CA LYS A 456 23.01 0.51 -27.70
C LYS A 456 21.68 0.59 -28.47
N GLY A 457 20.56 0.80 -27.76
CA GLY A 457 19.23 1.04 -28.34
C GLY A 457 18.32 -0.20 -28.43
N TYR A 458 18.67 -1.31 -27.77
CA TYR A 458 17.89 -2.55 -27.79
C TYR A 458 17.05 -2.68 -26.51
N ALA A 459 15.84 -2.14 -26.51
CA ALA A 459 14.98 -2.06 -25.32
C ALA A 459 14.55 -3.42 -24.76
N TYR A 460 14.27 -4.37 -25.65
CA TYR A 460 13.75 -5.70 -25.32
C TYR A 460 14.83 -6.77 -25.27
N ALA A 461 16.09 -6.38 -25.06
CA ALA A 461 17.17 -7.33 -24.92
C ALA A 461 16.96 -8.24 -23.70
N GLU A 462 17.05 -9.54 -23.92
CA GLU A 462 16.86 -10.57 -22.92
C GLU A 462 18.16 -11.35 -22.71
N VAL A 463 18.50 -11.58 -21.45
CA VAL A 463 19.69 -12.33 -21.05
C VAL A 463 19.25 -13.45 -20.12
N ILE A 464 19.27 -14.67 -20.63
CA ILE A 464 18.85 -15.88 -19.92
C ILE A 464 20.10 -16.61 -19.42
N PRO A 465 20.36 -16.66 -18.11
CA PRO A 465 21.44 -17.48 -17.56
C PRO A 465 21.00 -18.94 -17.48
N SER A 466 21.88 -19.86 -17.85
CA SER A 466 21.77 -21.28 -17.50
C SER A 466 23.02 -21.71 -16.75
N THR A 467 22.83 -22.36 -15.61
CA THR A 467 23.92 -22.87 -14.76
C THR A 467 23.93 -24.39 -14.79
N GLU A 468 25.07 -24.97 -15.13
CA GLU A 468 25.31 -26.41 -15.07
C GLU A 468 26.21 -26.71 -13.88
N MET A 469 25.79 -27.61 -12.99
CA MET A 469 26.52 -27.96 -11.77
C MET A 469 27.22 -29.30 -11.92
N ASP A 470 28.51 -29.34 -11.61
CA ASP A 470 29.27 -30.58 -11.41
C ASP A 470 29.40 -30.82 -9.90
N ASP A 471 28.56 -31.70 -9.39
CA ASP A 471 28.48 -32.02 -7.96
C ASP A 471 29.71 -32.77 -7.44
N LYS A 472 30.43 -33.51 -8.30
CA LYS A 472 31.62 -34.29 -7.90
C LYS A 472 32.82 -33.38 -7.69
N ARG A 473 33.01 -32.40 -8.58
CA ARG A 473 34.12 -31.43 -8.51
C ARG A 473 33.74 -30.12 -7.78
N HIS A 474 32.48 -29.97 -7.38
CA HIS A 474 31.93 -28.74 -6.81
C HIS A 474 32.19 -27.52 -7.69
N LEU A 475 31.88 -27.66 -8.98
CA LEU A 475 32.08 -26.64 -9.99
C LEU A 475 30.76 -26.23 -10.64
N VAL A 476 30.66 -24.99 -11.09
CA VAL A 476 29.50 -24.48 -11.84
C VAL A 476 29.94 -23.79 -13.13
N SER A 477 29.30 -24.15 -14.23
CA SER A 477 29.45 -23.46 -15.51
C SER A 477 28.27 -22.54 -15.74
N ILE A 478 28.54 -21.35 -16.26
CA ILE A 478 27.51 -20.34 -16.50
C ILE A 478 27.49 -20.04 -18.00
N LEU A 479 26.35 -20.27 -18.64
CA LEU A 479 26.09 -19.90 -20.01
C LEU A 479 25.06 -18.77 -20.04
N PHE A 480 25.43 -17.61 -20.59
CA PHE A 480 24.52 -16.51 -20.86
C PHE A 480 24.02 -16.61 -22.30
N THR A 481 22.72 -16.88 -22.45
CA THR A 481 22.04 -16.84 -23.76
C THR A 481 21.40 -15.47 -23.95
N ILE A 482 21.81 -14.75 -25.00
CA ILE A 482 21.36 -13.38 -25.26
C ILE A 482 20.43 -13.35 -26.46
N SER A 483 19.29 -12.65 -26.33
CA SER A 483 18.48 -12.24 -27.47
C SER A 483 18.43 -10.72 -27.52
N LYS A 484 18.88 -10.14 -28.62
CA LYS A 484 19.03 -8.69 -28.76
C LYS A 484 17.69 -7.98 -29.00
N GLY A 485 16.80 -8.63 -29.74
CA GLY A 485 15.57 -8.00 -30.23
C GLY A 485 15.83 -6.95 -31.32
N LYS A 486 14.75 -6.33 -31.82
CA LYS A 486 14.83 -5.22 -32.79
C LYS A 486 15.14 -3.89 -32.07
N LYS A 487 15.74 -2.94 -32.80
CA LYS A 487 15.76 -1.53 -32.35
C LYS A 487 14.37 -0.96 -32.47
N VAL A 488 14.00 -0.10 -31.54
CA VAL A 488 12.64 0.44 -31.46
C VAL A 488 12.63 1.96 -31.37
N ARG A 489 11.56 2.58 -31.83
CA ARG A 489 11.27 4.01 -31.67
C ARG A 489 10.06 4.21 -30.77
N PHE A 490 10.01 5.34 -30.07
CA PHE A 490 8.86 5.70 -29.26
C PHE A 490 7.67 6.05 -30.17
N GLU A 491 6.65 5.21 -30.20
CA GLU A 491 5.40 5.52 -30.90
C GLU A 491 4.64 6.61 -30.15
N ARG A 492 4.48 6.41 -28.84
CA ARG A 492 3.73 7.31 -27.96
C ARG A 492 4.30 7.29 -26.55
N ILE A 493 4.27 8.44 -25.88
CA ILE A 493 4.59 8.57 -24.46
C ILE A 493 3.33 9.01 -23.70
N ASN A 494 2.74 8.07 -22.97
CA ASN A 494 1.57 8.31 -22.14
C ASN A 494 2.00 8.67 -20.72
N ILE A 495 1.44 9.74 -20.19
CA ILE A 495 1.63 10.18 -18.81
C ILE A 495 0.28 10.08 -18.11
N THR A 496 0.22 9.38 -16.98
CA THR A 496 -1.01 9.15 -16.22
C THR A 496 -0.77 9.31 -14.72
N GLY A 497 -1.84 9.59 -13.96
CA GLY A 497 -1.78 9.78 -12.51
C GLY A 497 -1.44 11.22 -12.07
N ASN A 498 -1.14 12.11 -13.02
CA ASN A 498 -0.92 13.54 -12.80
C ASN A 498 -2.26 14.31 -12.77
N VAL A 499 -2.99 14.23 -11.66
CA VAL A 499 -4.31 14.86 -11.50
C VAL A 499 -4.18 16.38 -11.37
N TYR A 500 -3.19 16.84 -10.59
CA TYR A 500 -2.95 18.26 -10.35
C TYR A 500 -1.82 18.81 -11.23
N THR A 501 -0.73 18.06 -11.40
CA THR A 501 0.43 18.47 -12.20
C THR A 501 0.10 18.42 -13.68
N ARG A 502 0.29 19.53 -14.38
CA ARG A 502 0.07 19.59 -15.83
C ARG A 502 1.04 18.66 -16.55
N ASP A 503 0.55 17.95 -17.58
CA ASP A 503 1.34 17.03 -18.40
C ASP A 503 2.65 17.68 -18.88
N LYS A 504 2.60 18.94 -19.33
CA LYS A 504 3.79 19.67 -19.82
C LYS A 504 4.94 19.74 -18.81
N VAL A 505 4.63 19.77 -17.50
CA VAL A 505 5.63 19.84 -16.43
C VAL A 505 6.43 18.55 -16.34
N ILE A 506 5.78 17.41 -16.58
CA ILE A 506 6.37 16.08 -16.64
C ILE A 506 7.08 15.90 -17.98
N ARG A 507 6.40 16.20 -19.08
CA ARG A 507 6.90 16.01 -20.44
C ARG A 507 8.22 16.77 -20.70
N ARG A 508 8.35 18.01 -20.20
CA ARG A 508 9.59 18.80 -20.33
C ARG A 508 10.79 18.24 -19.55
N GLN A 509 10.59 17.30 -18.63
CA GLN A 509 11.69 16.60 -17.96
C GLN A 509 12.24 15.42 -18.76
N LEU A 510 11.46 14.93 -19.73
CA LEU A 510 11.84 13.81 -20.57
C LEU A 510 12.94 14.26 -21.55
N ARG A 511 14.02 13.49 -21.62
CA ARG A 511 15.09 13.64 -22.61
C ARG A 511 14.86 12.81 -23.87
N ILE A 512 13.70 12.17 -23.94
CA ILE A 512 13.23 11.34 -25.04
C ILE A 512 12.01 12.00 -25.68
N SER A 513 11.87 11.85 -26.98
CA SER A 513 10.72 12.34 -27.74
C SER A 513 10.02 11.19 -28.47
N GLU A 514 8.74 11.39 -28.80
CA GLU A 514 8.03 10.51 -29.72
C GLU A 514 8.75 10.51 -31.09
N GLN A 515 8.67 9.39 -31.80
CA GLN A 515 9.36 9.07 -33.05
C GLN A 515 10.90 8.95 -32.95
N GLU A 516 11.49 9.27 -31.80
CA GLU A 516 12.91 9.09 -31.54
C GLU A 516 13.24 7.60 -31.30
N TYR A 517 14.43 7.17 -31.72
CA TYR A 517 14.96 5.86 -31.33
C TYR A 517 15.14 5.76 -29.81
N PHE A 518 14.82 4.58 -29.27
CA PHE A 518 15.01 4.28 -27.87
C PHE A 518 16.47 4.46 -27.44
N SER A 519 16.65 5.17 -26.33
CA SER A 519 17.93 5.33 -25.65
C SER A 519 17.74 5.07 -24.16
N GLY A 520 18.35 4.00 -23.66
CA GLY A 520 18.32 3.68 -22.23
C GLY A 520 18.90 4.78 -21.35
N GLU A 521 19.97 5.44 -21.82
CA GLU A 521 20.59 6.55 -21.10
C GLU A 521 19.64 7.75 -20.96
N LYS A 522 18.99 8.17 -22.05
CA LYS A 522 18.02 9.27 -22.03
C LYS A 522 16.80 8.94 -21.19
N LEU A 523 16.29 7.70 -21.27
CA LEU A 523 15.17 7.25 -20.43
C LEU A 523 15.53 7.30 -18.94
N ARG A 524 16.70 6.77 -18.56
CA ARG A 524 17.17 6.82 -17.17
C ARG A 524 17.30 8.24 -16.66
N LYS A 525 17.94 9.14 -17.43
CA LYS A 525 18.03 10.57 -17.09
C LYS A 525 16.65 11.23 -16.95
N SER A 526 15.68 10.81 -17.76
CA SER A 526 14.30 11.31 -17.67
C SER A 526 13.65 10.90 -16.35
N ILE A 527 13.78 9.64 -15.95
CA ILE A 527 13.27 9.12 -14.67
C ILE A 527 13.95 9.83 -13.49
N GLU A 528 15.27 9.98 -13.54
CA GLU A 528 16.04 10.73 -12.53
C GLU A 528 15.57 12.19 -12.41
N ASN A 529 15.25 12.85 -13.54
CA ASN A 529 14.70 14.21 -13.54
C ASN A 529 13.31 14.25 -12.88
N LEU A 530 12.43 13.28 -13.17
CA LEU A 530 11.09 13.20 -12.59
C LEU A 530 11.14 13.00 -11.07
N HIS A 531 12.01 12.12 -10.57
CA HIS A 531 12.22 11.99 -9.13
C HIS A 531 12.79 13.27 -8.51
N ARG A 532 13.70 13.96 -9.22
CA ARG A 532 14.32 15.22 -8.75
C ARG A 532 13.32 16.37 -8.60
N LEU A 533 12.19 16.35 -9.32
CA LEU A 533 11.11 17.32 -9.11
C LEU A 533 10.55 17.25 -7.69
N GLY A 534 10.51 16.05 -7.10
CA GLY A 534 9.89 15.84 -5.80
C GLY A 534 8.37 16.06 -5.80
N TYR A 535 7.69 15.92 -6.94
CA TYR A 535 6.21 16.02 -7.04
C TYR A 535 5.51 14.67 -6.92
N PHE A 536 6.28 13.58 -7.00
CA PHE A 536 5.76 12.22 -7.07
C PHE A 536 6.36 11.36 -5.97
N GLU A 537 5.51 10.57 -5.31
CA GLU A 537 5.91 9.49 -4.40
C GLU A 537 6.55 8.34 -5.17
N ASP A 538 5.98 8.01 -6.32
CA ASP A 538 6.42 6.91 -7.18
C ASP A 538 6.29 7.30 -8.66
N VAL A 539 7.21 6.78 -9.48
CA VAL A 539 7.26 6.97 -10.93
C VAL A 539 7.46 5.60 -11.55
N GLU A 540 6.35 4.95 -11.92
CA GLU A 540 6.37 3.65 -12.56
C GLU A 540 6.47 3.83 -14.08
N VAL A 541 7.43 3.16 -14.70
CA VAL A 541 7.63 3.19 -16.15
C VAL A 541 7.44 1.81 -16.73
N LYS A 542 6.44 1.67 -17.60
CA LYS A 542 6.16 0.46 -18.36
C LYS A 542 6.50 0.68 -19.83
N MET A 543 7.21 -0.28 -20.40
CA MET A 543 7.59 -0.30 -21.80
C MET A 543 6.77 -1.38 -22.48
N ASP A 544 5.75 -0.98 -23.22
CA ASP A 544 4.86 -1.88 -23.95
C ASP A 544 5.21 -1.89 -25.43
N LYS A 545 4.95 -3.02 -26.09
CA LYS A 545 5.11 -3.11 -27.54
C LYS A 545 4.10 -2.19 -28.22
N GLY A 546 4.56 -1.49 -29.25
CA GLY A 546 3.71 -0.64 -30.07
C GLY A 546 2.88 -1.46 -31.05
N SER A 547 2.30 -0.74 -32.00
CA SER A 547 1.50 -1.31 -33.08
C SER A 547 2.33 -2.17 -34.06
N GLN A 548 3.65 -1.98 -34.08
CA GLN A 548 4.63 -2.77 -34.85
C GLN A 548 5.80 -3.23 -33.97
N ASP A 549 6.54 -4.25 -34.41
CA ASP A 549 7.67 -4.82 -33.65
C ASP A 549 8.83 -3.84 -33.38
N ASP A 550 8.98 -2.80 -34.21
CA ASP A 550 9.99 -1.75 -34.10
C ASP A 550 9.43 -0.47 -33.43
N LEU A 551 8.20 -0.53 -32.92
CA LEU A 551 7.56 0.55 -32.19
C LEU A 551 7.35 0.18 -30.71
N MET A 552 7.42 1.18 -29.84
CA MET A 552 7.16 1.02 -28.42
C MET A 552 6.30 2.15 -27.85
N ILE A 553 5.44 1.80 -26.90
CA ILE A 553 4.67 2.74 -26.12
C ILE A 553 5.29 2.83 -24.73
N LEU A 554 5.60 4.05 -24.30
CA LEU A 554 6.12 4.30 -22.96
C LEU A 554 4.98 4.82 -22.08
N ASN A 555 4.58 4.01 -21.10
CA ASN A 555 3.57 4.35 -20.12
C ASN A 555 4.26 4.80 -18.83
N ILE A 556 4.22 6.10 -18.55
CA ILE A 556 4.73 6.73 -17.33
C ILE A 556 3.53 6.96 -16.40
N HIS A 557 3.46 6.17 -15.34
CA HIS A 557 2.46 6.34 -14.29
C HIS A 557 3.09 7.02 -13.08
N VAL A 558 2.58 8.19 -12.71
CA VAL A 558 3.07 8.94 -11.56
C VAL A 558 2.06 8.93 -10.43
N LYS A 559 2.53 8.71 -9.21
CA LYS A 559 1.72 8.88 -8.00
C LYS A 559 2.06 10.24 -7.37
N GLU A 560 1.18 11.22 -7.53
CA GLU A 560 1.39 12.55 -6.96
C GLU A 560 1.44 12.53 -5.44
N ARG A 561 2.25 13.42 -4.87
CA ARG A 561 2.36 13.64 -3.43
C ARG A 561 2.15 15.11 -3.08
N PRO A 562 1.80 15.45 -1.83
CA PRO A 562 1.73 16.85 -1.41
C PRO A 562 3.05 17.59 -1.66
N THR A 563 3.00 18.67 -2.43
CA THR A 563 4.15 19.53 -2.76
C THR A 563 4.25 20.78 -1.90
N GLY A 564 3.20 21.05 -1.11
CA GLY A 564 3.15 22.10 -0.11
C GLY A 564 3.83 21.69 1.18
N SER A 565 4.55 22.63 1.80
CA SER A 565 5.21 22.42 3.08
C SER A 565 5.03 23.64 3.97
N PHE A 566 4.70 23.38 5.23
CA PHE A 566 4.78 24.34 6.31
C PHE A 566 5.95 23.95 7.21
N THR A 567 6.83 24.89 7.49
CA THR A 567 8.02 24.67 8.31
C THR A 567 8.05 25.72 9.41
N ILE A 568 8.09 25.25 10.65
CA ILE A 568 8.43 26.07 11.80
C ILE A 568 9.78 25.57 12.29
N GLY A 569 10.74 26.47 12.42
CA GLY A 569 12.05 26.20 12.99
C GLY A 569 12.32 27.16 14.14
N ALA A 570 13.10 26.71 15.11
CA ALA A 570 13.79 27.60 16.03
C ALA A 570 15.29 27.42 15.80
N GLY A 571 16.00 28.53 15.69
CA GLY A 571 17.44 28.57 15.54
C GLY A 571 18.06 29.35 16.68
N TYR A 572 19.29 28.98 17.03
CA TYR A 572 20.16 29.87 17.79
C TYR A 572 21.47 29.99 17.04
N SER A 573 21.93 31.21 16.83
CA SER A 573 23.27 31.46 16.31
C SER A 573 24.04 32.41 17.24
N SER A 574 25.36 32.35 17.19
CA SER A 574 26.21 33.25 17.98
C SER A 574 25.94 34.73 17.67
N PHE A 575 25.48 35.03 16.44
CA PHE A 575 25.27 36.38 15.93
C PHE A 575 23.82 36.86 15.99
N ASP A 576 22.84 36.09 15.49
CA ASP A 576 21.43 36.49 15.50
C ASP A 576 20.69 36.11 16.80
N LYS A 577 21.37 35.40 17.70
CA LYS A 577 20.82 34.83 18.93
C LYS A 577 19.66 33.90 18.63
N ALA A 578 18.67 33.83 19.52
CA ALA A 578 17.47 33.03 19.32
C ALA A 578 16.62 33.62 18.20
N MET A 579 16.20 32.76 17.27
CA MET A 579 15.34 33.10 16.15
C MET A 579 14.22 32.08 16.00
N LEU A 580 13.02 32.56 15.68
CA LEU A 580 11.89 31.75 15.23
C LEU A 580 11.72 31.92 13.74
N MET A 581 11.63 30.82 13.02
CA MET A 581 11.54 30.79 11.57
C MET A 581 10.26 30.12 11.14
N PHE A 582 9.58 30.71 10.19
CA PHE A 582 8.33 30.23 9.63
C PHE A 582 8.48 30.22 8.11
N GLN A 583 8.06 29.16 7.46
CA GLN A 583 8.01 29.11 6.01
C GLN A 583 6.77 28.36 5.55
N ILE A 584 6.06 28.95 4.60
CA ILE A 584 5.03 28.29 3.81
C ILE A 584 5.56 28.24 2.39
N ALA A 585 5.69 27.05 1.82
CA ALA A 585 6.14 26.87 0.45
C ALA A 585 5.22 25.94 -0.31
N GLN A 586 5.01 26.24 -1.59
CA GLN A 586 4.32 25.40 -2.56
C GLN A 586 5.24 25.21 -3.75
N ASN A 587 5.79 24.00 -3.91
CA ASN A 587 6.79 23.69 -4.93
C ASN A 587 6.20 23.36 -6.32
N ASN A 588 4.88 23.19 -6.41
CA ASN A 588 4.15 22.97 -7.65
C ASN A 588 2.85 23.79 -7.67
N PHE A 589 3.00 25.12 -7.59
CA PHE A 589 1.89 26.05 -7.46
C PHE A 589 0.90 25.89 -8.63
N LEU A 590 -0.35 25.57 -8.29
CA LEU A 590 -1.45 25.32 -9.22
C LEU A 590 -1.13 24.26 -10.32
N GLY A 591 -0.16 23.37 -10.07
CA GLY A 591 0.23 22.33 -11.03
C GLY A 591 1.14 22.78 -12.18
N TYR A 592 1.65 24.02 -12.18
CA TYR A 592 2.51 24.57 -13.24
C TYR A 592 4.01 24.26 -13.06
N GLY A 593 4.39 23.59 -11.96
CA GLY A 593 5.78 23.39 -11.56
C GLY A 593 6.47 24.67 -11.06
N GLN A 594 5.69 25.73 -10.81
CA GLN A 594 6.14 26.99 -10.22
C GLN A 594 6.34 26.84 -8.71
N LYS A 595 7.28 27.59 -8.16
CA LYS A 595 7.57 27.60 -6.73
C LYS A 595 7.18 28.93 -6.13
N LEU A 596 6.32 28.92 -5.12
CA LEU A 596 5.97 30.08 -4.31
C LEU A 596 6.33 29.78 -2.86
N ALA A 597 7.10 30.65 -2.24
CA ALA A 597 7.45 30.54 -0.82
C ALA A 597 7.30 31.89 -0.13
N ALA A 598 6.76 31.87 1.08
CA ALA A 598 6.78 32.98 2.01
C ALA A 598 7.54 32.53 3.25
N SER A 599 8.55 33.31 3.66
CA SER A 599 9.40 33.05 4.81
C SER A 599 9.33 34.21 5.80
N GLY A 600 9.39 33.89 7.08
CA GLY A 600 9.58 34.84 8.17
C GLY A 600 10.68 34.33 9.10
N SER A 601 11.54 35.22 9.57
CA SER A 601 12.57 34.95 10.57
C SER A 601 12.50 36.07 11.61
N LEU A 602 12.14 35.75 12.85
CA LEU A 602 11.97 36.68 13.95
C LEU A 602 13.03 36.40 15.00
N GLY A 603 13.94 37.34 15.24
CA GLY A 603 14.99 37.21 16.25
C GLY A 603 15.32 38.54 16.89
N SER A 604 16.07 38.50 18.00
CA SER A 604 16.44 39.71 18.75
C SER A 604 17.32 40.70 17.97
N LYS A 605 18.13 40.20 17.02
CA LYS A 605 19.02 41.04 16.21
C LYS A 605 18.58 41.20 14.76
N THR A 606 17.80 40.25 14.24
CA THR A 606 17.38 40.21 12.84
C THR A 606 15.92 39.81 12.76
N THR A 607 15.12 40.61 12.06
CA THR A 607 13.75 40.29 11.66
C THR A 607 13.66 40.39 10.15
N GLN A 608 13.18 39.34 9.48
CA GLN A 608 13.11 39.27 8.02
C GLN A 608 11.81 38.60 7.56
N PHE A 609 11.19 39.17 6.55
CA PHE A 609 10.10 38.57 5.79
C PHE A 609 10.48 38.56 4.31
N ASP A 610 10.24 37.45 3.62
CA ASP A 610 10.47 37.35 2.18
C ASP A 610 9.39 36.52 1.48
N ILE A 611 9.04 36.94 0.27
CA ILE A 611 8.17 36.21 -0.65
C ILE A 611 8.98 35.96 -1.93
N ARG A 612 9.05 34.69 -2.34
CA ARG A 612 9.82 34.27 -3.51
C ARG A 612 8.95 33.46 -4.45
N PHE A 613 8.80 33.95 -5.67
CA PHE A 613 8.15 33.24 -6.77
C PHE A 613 9.19 32.82 -7.82
N THR A 614 9.15 31.56 -8.27
CA THR A 614 10.09 31.02 -9.28
C THR A 614 9.30 30.26 -10.36
N GLU A 615 9.50 30.63 -11.62
CA GLU A 615 9.16 29.84 -12.80
C GLU A 615 10.44 29.13 -13.30
N PRO A 616 10.60 27.81 -13.09
CA PRO A 616 11.84 27.12 -13.45
C PRO A 616 12.06 26.94 -14.96
N TYR A 617 10.99 27.01 -15.76
CA TYR A 617 11.04 26.91 -17.23
C TYR A 617 10.26 28.05 -17.89
N PHE A 618 10.83 29.25 -17.82
CA PHE A 618 10.28 30.44 -18.44
C PHE A 618 10.22 30.28 -19.96
N MET A 619 9.07 30.58 -20.55
CA MET A 619 8.78 30.37 -21.98
C MET A 619 9.06 28.92 -22.45
N ASP A 620 8.81 27.94 -21.59
CA ASP A 620 9.06 26.50 -21.82
C ASP A 620 10.52 26.16 -22.20
N ARG A 621 11.46 27.04 -21.87
CA ARG A 621 12.92 26.83 -22.00
C ARG A 621 13.50 26.55 -20.62
N PRO A 622 14.68 25.89 -20.50
CA PRO A 622 15.34 25.63 -19.21
C PRO A 622 15.95 26.90 -18.56
N ILE A 623 15.28 28.05 -18.72
CA ILE A 623 15.60 29.33 -18.14
C ILE A 623 14.69 29.49 -16.92
N SER A 624 15.28 29.58 -15.74
CA SER A 624 14.53 29.87 -14.53
C SER A 624 14.41 31.38 -14.40
N ALA A 625 13.20 31.89 -14.20
CA ALA A 625 12.93 33.28 -13.85
C ALA A 625 12.28 33.35 -12.46
N GLY A 626 12.47 34.45 -11.75
CA GLY A 626 11.84 34.61 -10.45
C GLY A 626 11.76 36.06 -9.98
N VAL A 627 10.84 36.28 -9.05
CA VAL A 627 10.63 37.54 -8.34
C VAL A 627 10.88 37.29 -6.86
N ASP A 628 11.68 38.13 -6.23
CA ASP A 628 11.91 38.17 -4.79
C ASP A 628 11.35 39.49 -4.26
N LEU A 629 10.62 39.44 -3.16
CA LEU A 629 10.20 40.60 -2.39
C LEU A 629 10.64 40.37 -0.96
N TYR A 630 11.23 41.38 -0.33
CA TYR A 630 11.71 41.25 1.04
C TYR A 630 11.56 42.53 1.82
N ASN A 631 11.43 42.35 3.13
CA ASN A 631 11.50 43.40 4.14
C ASN A 631 12.27 42.84 5.33
N TRP A 632 13.34 43.51 5.76
CA TRP A 632 14.10 43.08 6.91
C TRP A 632 14.63 44.26 7.73
N LYS A 633 14.78 44.03 9.03
CA LYS A 633 15.44 44.90 10.00
C LYS A 633 16.59 44.12 10.63
N ARG A 634 17.74 44.77 10.78
CA ARG A 634 18.87 44.25 11.55
C ARG A 634 19.49 45.31 12.43
N GLU A 635 19.79 44.92 13.66
CA GLU A 635 20.47 45.74 14.65
C GLU A 635 21.95 45.35 14.66
N TYR A 636 22.81 46.26 14.24
CA TYR A 636 24.26 46.15 14.38
C TYR A 636 24.70 46.68 15.74
N ASP A 637 26.00 46.67 16.02
CA ASP A 637 26.53 47.24 17.26
C ASP A 637 26.37 48.77 17.23
N GLU A 638 26.65 49.41 16.08
CA GLU A 638 26.72 50.87 15.98
C GLU A 638 25.48 51.55 15.35
N TYR A 639 24.58 50.78 14.71
CA TYR A 639 23.39 51.30 14.01
C TYR A 639 22.32 50.23 13.73
N THR A 640 21.10 50.67 13.44
CA THR A 640 20.02 49.83 12.92
C THR A 640 19.82 50.07 11.42
N LYS A 641 19.70 48.97 10.66
CA LYS A 641 19.37 49.00 9.23
C LYS A 641 18.04 48.33 8.97
N LYS A 642 17.12 49.05 8.33
CA LYS A 642 15.88 48.52 7.79
C LYS A 642 15.95 48.58 6.26
N SER A 643 15.58 47.50 5.58
CA SER A 643 15.57 47.46 4.12
C SER A 643 14.27 46.86 3.61
N THR A 644 13.71 47.50 2.60
CA THR A 644 12.58 46.98 1.81
C THR A 644 13.01 46.96 0.36
N GLY A 645 12.82 45.83 -0.31
CA GLY A 645 13.26 45.71 -1.67
C GLY A 645 12.64 44.55 -2.42
N GLY A 646 13.04 44.47 -3.68
CA GLY A 646 12.64 43.41 -4.56
C GLY A 646 13.68 43.16 -5.63
N GLY A 647 13.59 41.99 -6.24
CA GLY A 647 14.52 41.62 -7.29
C GLY A 647 13.91 40.71 -8.33
N LEU A 648 14.40 40.86 -9.55
CA LEU A 648 14.18 39.93 -10.66
C LEU A 648 15.42 39.05 -10.78
N ARG A 649 15.24 37.74 -10.81
CA ARG A 649 16.33 36.78 -10.98
C ARG A 649 16.10 35.90 -12.20
N SER A 650 17.19 35.59 -12.88
CA SER A 650 17.22 34.64 -13.99
C SER A 650 18.43 33.72 -13.87
N SER A 651 18.23 32.44 -14.20
CA SER A 651 19.31 31.47 -14.30
C SER A 651 19.11 30.52 -15.47
N PHE A 652 20.14 30.32 -16.27
CA PHE A 652 20.07 29.54 -17.51
C PHE A 652 21.30 28.65 -17.66
N PRO A 653 21.19 27.46 -18.28
CA PRO A 653 22.32 26.56 -18.50
C PRO A 653 23.33 27.18 -19.47
N ILE A 654 24.63 26.94 -19.25
CA ILE A 654 25.70 27.37 -20.16
C ILE A 654 26.23 26.17 -20.96
N GLY A 655 26.56 26.39 -22.24
CA GLY A 655 26.78 25.34 -23.24
C GLY A 655 27.87 24.31 -22.93
N PHE A 656 28.95 24.67 -22.21
CA PHE A 656 30.07 23.76 -21.96
C PHE A 656 29.80 22.67 -20.90
N ASP A 657 28.85 22.92 -19.99
CA ASP A 657 28.37 21.93 -19.03
C ASP A 657 26.96 22.33 -18.55
N LYS A 658 25.96 21.90 -19.32
CA LYS A 658 24.55 22.22 -19.06
C LYS A 658 24.00 21.52 -17.81
N GLU A 659 24.70 20.54 -17.26
CA GLU A 659 24.24 19.75 -16.12
C GLU A 659 24.56 20.44 -14.79
N PHE A 660 25.77 20.97 -14.67
CA PHE A 660 26.25 21.57 -13.41
C PHE A 660 26.47 23.08 -13.49
N THR A 661 26.62 23.66 -14.68
CA THR A 661 26.98 25.08 -14.85
C THR A 661 25.81 25.91 -15.37
N ARG A 662 25.51 27.00 -14.65
CA ARG A 662 24.47 27.96 -14.99
C ARG A 662 24.99 29.40 -14.94
N GLY A 663 24.51 30.21 -15.88
CA GLY A 663 24.56 31.65 -15.81
C GLY A 663 23.53 32.19 -14.83
N LEU A 664 23.83 33.34 -14.27
CA LEU A 664 23.00 34.08 -13.33
C LEU A 664 22.91 35.52 -13.83
N ALA A 665 21.71 36.07 -13.85
CA ALA A 665 21.47 37.49 -14.05
C ALA A 665 20.39 37.91 -13.05
N SER A 666 20.59 39.02 -12.34
CA SER A 666 19.56 39.56 -11.46
C SER A 666 19.61 41.07 -11.42
N TYR A 667 18.45 41.67 -11.21
CA TYR A 667 18.28 43.09 -10.92
C TYR A 667 17.66 43.20 -9.53
N TYR A 668 18.20 44.06 -8.67
CA TYR A 668 17.67 44.34 -7.34
C TYR A 668 17.49 45.84 -7.14
N TYR A 669 16.37 46.18 -6.49
CA TYR A 669 16.11 47.48 -5.93
C TYR A 669 15.96 47.32 -4.42
N ASP A 670 16.78 48.03 -3.65
CA ASP A 670 16.85 47.98 -2.19
C ASP A 670 16.76 49.40 -1.64
N ASP A 671 15.69 49.70 -0.90
CA ASP A 671 15.48 50.95 -0.19
C ASP A 671 15.85 50.73 1.29
N SER A 672 17.03 51.21 1.68
CA SER A 672 17.59 51.03 3.00
C SER A 672 17.48 52.31 3.83
N GLU A 673 16.97 52.19 5.05
CA GLU A 673 16.95 53.24 6.06
C GLU A 673 17.95 52.88 7.18
N ILE A 674 18.87 53.79 7.46
CA ILE A 674 19.85 53.69 8.55
C ILE A 674 19.43 54.63 9.67
N SER A 675 19.23 54.07 10.86
CA SER A 675 18.68 54.75 12.04
C SER A 675 19.35 54.24 13.32
N GLU A 676 18.97 54.80 14.48
CA GLU A 676 19.50 54.39 15.80
C GLU A 676 21.05 54.34 15.82
N ILE A 677 21.69 55.36 15.24
CA ILE A 677 23.16 55.46 15.18
C ILE A 677 23.66 55.97 16.52
N GLU A 678 24.68 55.33 17.09
CA GLU A 678 25.29 55.78 18.34
C GLU A 678 25.94 57.17 18.21
N ASP A 679 25.84 58.00 19.25
CA ASP A 679 26.43 59.35 19.25
C ASP A 679 27.96 59.33 19.10
N THR A 680 28.61 58.27 19.57
CA THR A 680 30.05 58.03 19.46
C THR A 680 30.46 57.39 18.14
N ALA A 681 29.51 57.08 17.24
CA ALA A 681 29.81 56.38 16.02
C ALA A 681 30.74 57.17 15.09
N SER A 682 31.55 56.41 14.35
CA SER A 682 32.44 56.88 13.29
C SER A 682 31.72 57.76 12.28
N ILE A 683 32.42 58.75 11.73
CA ILE A 683 31.89 59.61 10.66
C ILE A 683 31.44 58.80 9.44
N TYR A 684 32.12 57.69 9.14
CA TYR A 684 31.75 56.78 8.04
C TYR A 684 30.39 56.10 8.27
N ILE A 685 29.97 55.95 9.52
CA ILE A 685 28.67 55.38 9.89
C ILE A 685 27.61 56.48 9.89
N LYS A 686 27.92 57.64 10.45
CA LYS A 686 27.03 58.81 10.47
C LYS A 686 26.66 59.31 9.07
N ASP A 687 27.58 59.24 8.11
CA ASP A 687 27.31 59.62 6.71
C ASP A 687 26.29 58.71 5.99
N MET A 688 26.05 57.51 6.54
CA MET A 688 25.01 56.62 6.02
C MET A 688 23.62 56.95 6.54
N ALA A 689 23.47 57.91 7.47
CA ALA A 689 22.20 58.18 8.14
C ALA A 689 21.06 58.46 7.16
N GLY A 690 19.86 57.98 7.52
CA GLY A 690 18.66 58.16 6.74
C GLY A 690 18.56 57.18 5.55
N ARG A 691 17.93 57.65 4.48
CA ARG A 691 17.56 56.82 3.32
C ARG A 691 18.73 56.62 2.36
N ASN A 692 18.92 55.39 1.90
CA ASN A 692 19.95 54.95 0.98
C ASN A 692 19.35 53.97 -0.03
N VAL A 693 19.19 54.39 -1.27
CA VAL A 693 18.65 53.52 -2.34
C VAL A 693 19.78 52.85 -3.11
N THR A 694 19.74 51.52 -3.22
CA THR A 694 20.66 50.73 -4.05
C THR A 694 19.87 50.07 -5.18
N SER A 695 20.19 50.43 -6.42
CA SER A 695 19.68 49.77 -7.63
C SER A 695 20.84 49.06 -8.30
N SER A 696 20.81 47.72 -8.37
CA SER A 696 21.96 46.93 -8.83
C SER A 696 21.61 45.83 -9.82
N VAL A 697 22.52 45.59 -10.77
CA VAL A 697 22.49 44.44 -11.68
C VAL A 697 23.65 43.52 -11.32
N THR A 698 23.36 42.25 -11.12
CA THR A 698 24.37 41.20 -10.91
C THR A 698 24.38 40.23 -12.07
N ILE A 699 25.56 39.97 -12.63
CA ILE A 699 25.78 38.90 -13.60
C ILE A 699 26.78 37.92 -13.00
N GLY A 700 26.58 36.63 -13.21
CA GLY A 700 27.49 35.62 -12.69
C GLY A 700 27.41 34.27 -13.37
N ILE A 701 28.35 33.42 -12.98
CA ILE A 701 28.42 32.02 -13.37
C ILE A 701 28.54 31.16 -12.13
N LYS A 702 27.79 30.06 -12.09
CA LYS A 702 27.79 29.11 -10.98
C LYS A 702 27.91 27.69 -11.52
N ARG A 703 28.86 26.94 -10.97
CA ARG A 703 29.00 25.49 -11.14
C ARG A 703 28.73 24.80 -9.82
N ASP A 704 27.75 23.90 -9.80
CA ASP A 704 27.38 23.12 -8.61
C ASP A 704 27.30 21.63 -8.96
N SER A 705 28.35 20.88 -8.63
CA SER A 705 28.47 19.43 -8.87
C SER A 705 28.42 18.61 -7.57
N LYS A 706 27.91 19.21 -6.48
CA LYS A 706 27.76 18.54 -5.19
C LYS A 706 26.87 17.31 -5.33
N ASP A 707 27.30 16.19 -4.77
CA ASP A 707 26.52 14.93 -4.74
C ASP A 707 25.22 15.08 -3.92
N ARG A 708 25.25 15.88 -2.87
CA ARG A 708 24.10 16.18 -1.99
C ARG A 708 24.10 17.66 -1.59
N PRO A 709 22.93 18.30 -1.43
CA PRO A 709 22.85 19.69 -0.96
C PRO A 709 23.42 19.88 0.45
N TRP A 710 23.17 18.91 1.33
CA TRP A 710 23.65 18.85 2.71
C TRP A 710 24.50 17.59 2.91
N ASN A 711 25.47 17.64 3.82
CA ASN A 711 26.44 16.58 4.05
C ASN A 711 27.11 16.08 2.76
N THR A 712 27.53 17.02 1.90
CA THR A 712 28.21 16.76 0.64
C THR A 712 29.48 15.95 0.88
N THR A 713 29.64 14.85 0.15
CA THR A 713 30.82 13.97 0.24
C THR A 713 31.74 14.09 -0.97
N LYS A 714 31.19 14.53 -2.11
CA LYS A 714 31.92 14.63 -3.37
C LYS A 714 31.41 15.79 -4.21
N GLY A 715 32.30 16.43 -4.95
CA GLY A 715 31.98 17.43 -5.96
C GLY A 715 32.53 18.81 -5.61
N SER A 716 32.02 19.85 -6.28
CA SER A 716 32.46 21.22 -6.02
C SER A 716 31.34 22.24 -6.17
N TYR A 717 31.54 23.39 -5.53
CA TYR A 717 30.69 24.58 -5.64
C TYR A 717 31.56 25.76 -6.01
N ASN A 718 31.37 26.31 -7.20
CA ASN A 718 32.10 27.45 -7.71
C ASN A 718 31.11 28.53 -8.15
N LYS A 719 31.29 29.77 -7.70
CA LYS A 719 30.47 30.91 -8.10
C LYS A 719 31.37 32.12 -8.30
N PHE A 720 31.23 32.77 -9.45
CA PHE A 720 31.77 34.10 -9.70
C PHE A 720 30.61 35.04 -10.05
N SER A 721 30.61 36.24 -9.48
CA SER A 721 29.60 37.25 -9.80
C SER A 721 30.17 38.66 -9.74
N ILE A 722 29.64 39.51 -10.60
CA ILE A 722 29.90 40.95 -10.68
C ILE A 722 28.57 41.64 -10.44
N GLU A 723 28.53 42.53 -9.45
CA GLU A 723 27.39 43.37 -9.14
C GLU A 723 27.75 44.83 -9.44
N TYR A 724 26.92 45.50 -10.24
CA TYR A 724 27.05 46.90 -10.61
C TYR A 724 25.87 47.66 -10.02
N ALA A 725 26.14 48.65 -9.19
CA ALA A 725 25.13 49.48 -8.54
C ALA A 725 25.25 50.95 -8.95
N GLY A 726 24.10 51.64 -9.04
CA GLY A 726 24.06 53.08 -9.26
C GLY A 726 24.22 53.52 -10.71
N GLY A 727 24.47 54.83 -10.91
CA GLY A 727 24.67 55.45 -12.23
C GLY A 727 23.41 55.37 -13.10
N LEU A 728 23.48 54.66 -14.23
CA LEU A 728 22.34 54.46 -15.14
C LEU A 728 21.15 53.73 -14.50
N LEU A 729 21.39 53.03 -13.38
CA LEU A 729 20.35 52.30 -12.64
C LEU A 729 19.63 53.17 -11.59
N GLY A 730 20.10 54.40 -11.34
CA GLY A 730 19.62 55.29 -10.28
C GLY A 730 20.03 54.86 -8.86
N GLY A 731 19.46 55.53 -7.85
CA GLY A 731 19.79 55.33 -6.44
C GLY A 731 20.94 56.22 -5.95
N ASP A 732 21.37 56.02 -4.71
CA ASP A 732 22.40 56.84 -4.04
C ASP A 732 23.73 56.07 -3.87
N VAL A 733 23.69 54.74 -3.99
CA VAL A 733 24.78 53.82 -3.64
C VAL A 733 25.47 53.28 -4.88
N TYR A 734 26.72 53.70 -5.12
CA TYR A 734 27.43 53.50 -6.38
C TYR A 734 28.69 52.64 -6.17
N PHE A 735 28.66 51.39 -6.65
CA PHE A 735 29.81 50.49 -6.53
C PHE A 735 29.84 49.42 -7.63
N THR A 736 31.01 48.83 -7.84
CA THR A 736 31.16 47.53 -8.53
C THR A 736 31.70 46.51 -7.54
N LYS A 737 31.05 45.35 -7.39
CA LYS A 737 31.45 44.31 -6.44
C LYS A 737 31.67 42.98 -7.14
N TYR A 738 32.86 42.42 -6.95
CA TYR A 738 33.32 41.15 -7.47
C TYR A 738 33.33 40.12 -6.34
N LEU A 739 32.70 38.96 -6.55
CA LEU A 739 32.68 37.87 -5.58
C LEU A 739 33.08 36.57 -6.26
N LEU A 740 34.07 35.89 -5.70
CA LEU A 740 34.49 34.55 -6.10
C LEU A 740 34.38 33.60 -4.90
N ARG A 741 33.73 32.45 -5.09
CA ARG A 741 33.69 31.35 -4.12
C ARG A 741 34.03 30.07 -4.85
N SER A 742 34.99 29.32 -4.32
CA SER A 742 35.35 27.99 -4.81
C SER A 742 35.43 27.02 -3.64
N GLY A 743 34.77 25.88 -3.71
CA GLY A 743 34.76 24.87 -2.67
C GLY A 743 34.77 23.46 -3.25
N TRP A 744 35.56 22.57 -2.67
CA TRP A 744 35.81 21.23 -3.18
C TRP A 744 35.67 20.19 -2.08
N TYR A 745 34.96 19.11 -2.38
CA TYR A 745 34.72 17.98 -1.49
C TYR A 745 35.36 16.75 -2.09
N VAL A 746 36.38 16.24 -1.42
CA VAL A 746 37.19 15.09 -1.86
C VAL A 746 36.91 13.93 -0.89
N PRO A 747 36.21 12.86 -1.34
CA PRO A 747 36.02 11.69 -0.52
C PRO A 747 37.36 10.95 -0.35
N LEU A 748 37.64 10.52 0.87
CA LEU A 748 38.83 9.77 1.25
C LEU A 748 38.43 8.35 1.71
N PHE A 749 39.39 7.58 2.23
CA PHE A 749 39.14 6.27 2.82
C PHE A 749 38.22 6.35 4.05
N TRP A 750 37.58 5.23 4.38
CA TRP A 750 36.67 5.07 5.54
C TRP A 750 35.44 6.01 5.56
N ASP A 751 34.96 6.41 4.37
CA ASP A 751 33.84 7.35 4.22
C ASP A 751 34.10 8.74 4.86
N THR A 752 35.37 9.13 4.95
CA THR A 752 35.79 10.46 5.40
C THR A 752 35.88 11.44 4.23
N VAL A 753 35.83 12.74 4.50
CA VAL A 753 35.77 13.78 3.46
C VAL A 753 36.72 14.91 3.81
N PHE A 754 37.59 15.27 2.87
CA PHE A 754 38.34 16.51 2.92
C PHE A 754 37.58 17.61 2.17
N PHE A 755 37.34 18.73 2.85
CA PHE A 755 36.71 19.90 2.27
C PHE A 755 37.68 21.07 2.28
N MET A 756 37.82 21.75 1.15
CA MET A 756 38.57 23.00 1.05
C MET A 756 37.70 24.07 0.39
N GLN A 757 37.83 25.32 0.84
CA GLN A 757 37.12 26.45 0.26
C GLN A 757 37.96 27.72 0.29
N GLY A 758 37.87 28.48 -0.80
CA GLY A 758 38.30 29.87 -0.90
C GLY A 758 37.13 30.80 -1.18
N ARG A 759 37.13 31.99 -0.57
CA ARG A 759 36.21 33.09 -0.89
C ARG A 759 37.02 34.37 -1.05
N TRP A 760 36.77 35.10 -2.12
CA TRP A 760 37.39 36.39 -2.40
C TRP A 760 36.33 37.41 -2.74
N GLY A 761 36.51 38.63 -2.24
CA GLY A 761 35.62 39.76 -2.50
C GLY A 761 36.41 41.02 -2.77
N TYR A 762 35.96 41.81 -3.72
CA TYR A 762 36.48 43.15 -3.99
C TYR A 762 35.30 44.07 -4.30
N VAL A 763 35.19 45.21 -3.62
CA VAL A 763 34.17 46.23 -3.89
C VAL A 763 34.86 47.56 -4.14
N GLU A 764 34.60 48.13 -5.30
CA GLU A 764 35.15 49.40 -5.75
C GLU A 764 34.05 50.46 -5.66
N ALA A 765 34.33 51.55 -4.94
CA ALA A 765 33.46 52.72 -4.93
C ALA A 765 33.50 53.39 -6.31
N ARG A 766 32.34 53.81 -6.82
CA ARG A 766 32.24 54.48 -8.12
C ARG A 766 31.92 55.95 -7.95
N SER A 767 32.41 56.78 -8.88
CA SER A 767 32.17 58.23 -8.88
C SER A 767 30.68 58.57 -9.01
N GLY A 768 30.25 59.61 -8.29
CA GLY A 768 28.88 60.15 -8.37
C GLY A 768 27.88 59.59 -7.35
N GLY A 769 28.31 58.73 -6.43
CA GLY A 769 27.48 58.23 -5.33
C GLY A 769 28.35 57.75 -4.15
N LYS A 770 27.71 57.20 -3.12
CA LYS A 770 28.39 56.73 -1.91
C LYS A 770 28.62 55.22 -1.90
N LEU A 771 29.64 54.77 -1.15
CA LEU A 771 29.85 53.38 -0.76
C LEU A 771 29.64 53.23 0.75
N PRO A 772 28.41 52.90 1.19
CA PRO A 772 28.12 52.72 2.62
C PRO A 772 28.90 51.57 3.24
N VAL A 773 29.22 51.69 4.53
CA VAL A 773 29.91 50.66 5.32
C VAL A 773 29.21 49.30 5.25
N TYR A 774 27.88 49.24 5.21
CA TYR A 774 27.14 47.97 5.10
C TYR A 774 27.35 47.25 3.75
N GLN A 775 27.92 47.90 2.74
CA GLN A 775 28.31 47.29 1.47
C GLN A 775 29.73 46.72 1.50
N LYS A 776 30.55 47.10 2.48
CA LYS A 776 31.93 46.63 2.64
C LYS A 776 31.98 45.24 3.30
N PHE A 777 33.13 44.59 3.21
CA PHE A 777 33.31 43.25 3.76
C PHE A 777 33.67 43.28 5.24
N ARG A 778 33.15 42.28 5.98
CA ARG A 778 33.52 41.93 7.35
C ARG A 778 33.49 40.41 7.49
N ILE A 779 34.44 39.81 8.20
CA ILE A 779 34.51 38.35 8.40
C ILE A 779 34.68 38.00 9.89
N GLY A 780 34.58 36.72 10.21
CA GLY A 780 34.47 36.18 11.56
C GLY A 780 33.15 35.44 11.76
N GLY A 781 33.13 34.41 12.61
CA GLY A 781 31.97 33.57 12.90
C GLY A 781 31.84 32.32 12.04
N ILE A 782 30.75 31.56 12.28
CA ILE A 782 30.53 30.17 11.82
C ILE A 782 30.53 29.90 10.33
N ASN A 783 30.40 30.96 9.54
CA ASN A 783 30.36 30.90 8.10
C ASN A 783 31.63 31.41 7.43
N THR A 784 32.61 31.94 8.16
CA THR A 784 33.89 32.44 7.61
C THR A 784 35.08 31.92 8.41
N VAL A 785 35.63 32.67 9.37
CA VAL A 785 36.75 32.25 10.21
C VAL A 785 36.22 31.95 11.61
N ARG A 786 36.07 30.67 11.93
CA ARG A 786 35.45 30.21 13.20
C ARG A 786 36.32 30.50 14.39
N GLY A 787 35.70 30.76 15.54
CA GLY A 787 36.40 31.10 16.79
C GLY A 787 36.66 32.59 16.96
N TYR A 788 36.51 33.38 15.89
CA TYR A 788 36.42 34.84 15.93
C TYR A 788 34.95 35.24 16.01
N ASP A 789 34.65 36.31 16.74
CA ASP A 789 33.29 36.83 16.80
C ASP A 789 32.80 37.29 15.42
N TYR A 790 31.49 37.28 15.23
CA TYR A 790 30.89 37.69 13.96
C TYR A 790 31.36 39.09 13.55
N ALA A 791 31.80 39.23 12.30
CA ALA A 791 32.28 40.49 11.72
C ALA A 791 33.47 41.15 12.46
N SER A 792 34.12 40.47 13.41
CA SER A 792 35.20 41.02 14.22
C SER A 792 36.50 41.25 13.45
N ILE A 793 36.75 40.48 12.38
CA ILE A 793 37.87 40.69 11.48
C ILE A 793 37.41 41.72 10.42
N SER A 794 37.74 42.98 10.71
CA SER A 794 37.35 44.15 9.93
C SER A 794 38.37 45.28 10.18
N PRO A 795 38.67 46.11 9.17
CA PRO A 795 39.25 47.43 9.39
C PRO A 795 38.41 48.21 10.41
N LYS A 796 39.09 49.02 11.22
CA LYS A 796 38.50 49.85 12.26
C LYS A 796 38.84 51.31 12.02
N ASP A 797 37.92 52.20 12.37
CA ASP A 797 38.20 53.63 12.43
C ASP A 797 39.23 53.91 13.53
N PRO A 798 40.34 54.61 13.25
CA PRO A 798 41.40 54.84 14.23
C PRO A 798 40.99 55.73 15.41
N ILE A 799 39.93 56.52 15.27
CA ILE A 799 39.47 57.46 16.31
C ILE A 799 38.46 56.79 17.24
N THR A 800 37.40 56.22 16.67
CA THR A 800 36.28 55.63 17.43
C THR A 800 36.49 54.16 17.78
N GLY A 801 37.31 53.45 16.99
CA GLY A 801 37.48 51.99 17.10
C GLY A 801 36.37 51.18 16.42
N ASP A 802 35.39 51.84 15.80
CA ASP A 802 34.25 51.23 15.13
C ASP A 802 34.67 50.40 13.93
N ARG A 803 33.93 49.32 13.65
CA ARG A 803 34.24 48.42 12.53
C ARG A 803 33.71 49.00 11.22
N ILE A 804 34.56 49.66 10.45
CA ILE A 804 34.16 50.31 9.18
C ILE A 804 34.16 49.40 7.95
N GLY A 805 34.55 48.12 8.08
CA GLY A 805 34.64 47.17 6.97
C GLY A 805 35.77 47.51 5.98
N GLY A 806 36.04 46.60 5.05
CA GLY A 806 37.04 46.82 3.99
C GLY A 806 36.56 46.47 2.60
N GLU A 807 37.23 47.01 1.60
CA GLU A 807 36.91 46.86 0.19
C GLU A 807 37.35 45.49 -0.36
N LYS A 808 38.32 44.83 0.29
CA LYS A 808 38.86 43.53 -0.12
C LYS A 808 38.67 42.48 0.97
N MET A 809 38.37 41.24 0.57
CA MET A 809 38.19 40.11 1.47
C MET A 809 38.82 38.84 0.91
N MET A 810 39.48 38.05 1.77
CA MET A 810 39.87 36.67 1.48
C MET A 810 39.54 35.75 2.65
N VAL A 811 39.03 34.54 2.37
CA VAL A 811 38.73 33.50 3.36
C VAL A 811 39.14 32.14 2.81
N TYR A 812 39.76 31.32 3.64
CA TYR A 812 40.19 29.96 3.37
C TYR A 812 39.69 29.04 4.48
N ASN A 813 38.99 27.96 4.13
CA ASN A 813 38.49 26.97 5.07
C ASN A 813 38.95 25.59 4.64
N PHE A 814 39.57 24.85 5.55
CA PHE A 814 39.96 23.46 5.35
C PHE A 814 39.32 22.62 6.45
N GLU A 815 38.61 21.55 6.08
CA GLU A 815 37.94 20.66 7.01
C GLU A 815 38.26 19.20 6.69
N TYR A 816 38.52 18.41 7.72
CA TYR A 816 38.50 16.96 7.66
C TYR A 816 37.27 16.45 8.41
N ARG A 817 36.37 15.77 7.71
CA ARG A 817 35.08 15.30 8.21
C ARG A 817 35.05 13.78 8.28
N PHE A 818 34.52 13.24 9.35
CA PHE A 818 34.42 11.79 9.58
C PHE A 818 33.07 11.41 10.20
N PRO A 819 32.47 10.28 9.80
CA PRO A 819 31.18 9.86 10.33
C PRO A 819 31.30 9.40 11.78
N LEU A 820 30.43 9.90 12.66
CA LEU A 820 30.29 9.41 14.04
C LEU A 820 29.21 8.33 14.12
N ILE A 821 28.01 8.61 13.58
CA ILE A 821 26.88 7.67 13.49
C ILE A 821 26.23 7.86 12.12
N LYS A 822 26.52 6.96 11.18
CA LYS A 822 26.11 7.10 9.76
C LYS A 822 24.60 7.08 9.60
N GLU A 823 23.93 6.18 10.30
CA GLU A 823 22.49 5.93 10.21
C GLU A 823 21.67 7.13 10.72
N GLN A 824 22.27 7.96 11.60
CA GLN A 824 21.62 9.13 12.19
C GLN A 824 22.12 10.46 11.61
N GLY A 825 23.05 10.44 10.64
CA GLY A 825 23.58 11.65 10.02
C GLY A 825 24.48 12.48 10.94
N LEU A 826 25.15 11.85 11.93
CA LEU A 826 26.06 12.52 12.85
C LEU A 826 27.51 12.47 12.31
N VAL A 827 28.13 13.64 12.17
CA VAL A 827 29.45 13.82 11.55
C VAL A 827 30.34 14.65 12.48
N GLY A 828 31.53 14.15 12.77
CA GLY A 828 32.59 14.91 13.44
C GLY A 828 33.47 15.62 12.40
N LEU A 829 34.08 16.73 12.79
CA LEU A 829 35.05 17.43 11.95
C LEU A 829 36.14 18.11 12.76
N VAL A 830 37.30 18.27 12.13
CA VAL A 830 38.37 19.19 12.53
C VAL A 830 38.63 20.16 11.39
N PHE A 831 39.01 21.40 11.72
CA PHE A 831 39.15 22.44 10.72
C PHE A 831 40.32 23.39 10.98
N PHE A 832 40.79 24.01 9.91
CA PHE A 832 41.68 25.18 9.91
C PHE A 832 41.06 26.26 9.05
N ASP A 833 40.87 27.45 9.62
CA ASP A 833 40.34 28.61 8.92
C ASP A 833 41.37 29.73 8.90
N ALA A 834 41.39 30.49 7.82
CA ALA A 834 42.19 31.69 7.69
C ALA A 834 41.42 32.75 6.90
N GLY A 835 41.57 34.02 7.23
CA GLY A 835 40.98 35.09 6.43
C GLY A 835 41.46 36.48 6.82
N ASN A 836 41.25 37.43 5.91
CA ASN A 836 41.52 38.83 6.18
C ASN A 836 40.55 39.73 5.42
N VAL A 837 40.40 40.95 5.94
CA VAL A 837 39.69 42.05 5.29
C VAL A 837 40.66 43.22 5.19
N LEU A 838 40.78 43.78 4.00
CA LEU A 838 41.77 44.81 3.66
C LEU A 838 41.04 46.03 3.09
N THR A 839 41.60 47.21 3.32
CA THR A 839 41.14 48.45 2.68
C THR A 839 41.64 48.55 1.23
N ASP A 840 41.06 49.44 0.44
CA ASP A 840 41.39 49.55 -0.98
C ASP A 840 42.86 49.93 -1.26
N ASP A 841 43.48 50.75 -0.41
CA ASP A 841 44.90 51.12 -0.49
C ASP A 841 45.87 49.96 -0.20
N GLN A 842 45.39 48.89 0.42
CA GLN A 842 46.21 47.74 0.80
C GLN A 842 46.32 46.71 -0.33
N SER A 843 47.55 46.25 -0.59
CA SER A 843 47.82 45.13 -1.49
C SER A 843 47.33 43.80 -0.92
N TRP A 844 46.91 42.89 -1.80
CA TRP A 844 46.60 41.51 -1.41
C TRP A 844 47.81 40.86 -0.74
N THR A 845 47.67 40.48 0.53
CA THR A 845 48.75 39.87 1.29
C THR A 845 48.24 38.75 2.19
N LEU A 846 49.03 37.68 2.29
CA LEU A 846 48.81 36.60 3.26
C LEU A 846 49.46 36.92 4.62
N THR A 847 50.31 37.94 4.67
CA THR A 847 50.92 38.41 5.92
C THR A 847 49.86 39.07 6.78
N GLY A 848 49.80 38.71 8.06
CA GLY A 848 48.79 39.24 8.99
C GLY A 848 47.39 38.63 8.85
N ILE A 849 47.22 37.59 8.01
CA ILE A 849 45.97 36.83 7.91
C ILE A 849 45.59 36.21 9.25
N ARG A 850 44.33 36.38 9.64
CA ARG A 850 43.77 35.90 10.91
C ARG A 850 43.48 34.41 10.78
N LYS A 851 43.91 33.60 11.75
CA LYS A 851 43.88 32.13 11.67
C LYS A 851 43.22 31.50 12.90
N SER A 852 42.53 30.39 12.68
CA SER A 852 42.02 29.53 13.74
C SER A 852 42.08 28.06 13.39
N ILE A 853 42.12 27.22 14.41
CA ILE A 853 42.00 25.76 14.31
C ILE A 853 40.95 25.29 15.28
N GLY A 854 40.20 24.26 14.93
CA GLY A 854 39.10 23.82 15.76
C GLY A 854 38.56 22.45 15.43
N PHE A 855 37.48 22.11 16.14
CA PHE A 855 36.75 20.86 15.96
C PHE A 855 35.26 21.09 16.16
N GLY A 856 34.44 20.15 15.72
CA GLY A 856 33.01 20.26 15.92
C GLY A 856 32.25 19.00 15.52
N VAL A 857 30.95 19.06 15.80
CA VAL A 857 29.98 18.02 15.47
C VAL A 857 28.86 18.64 14.65
N ARG A 858 28.47 17.95 13.59
CA ARG A 858 27.31 18.29 12.76
C ARG A 858 26.31 17.15 12.81
N TRP A 859 25.07 17.47 13.13
CA TRP A 859 23.96 16.54 13.04
C TRP A 859 23.01 16.95 11.92
N TYR A 860 22.97 16.16 10.86
CA TYR A 860 22.04 16.37 9.75
C TYR A 860 20.69 15.74 10.08
N SER A 861 19.92 16.43 10.91
CA SER A 861 18.59 15.99 11.36
C SER A 861 17.52 16.16 10.27
N ALA A 862 16.32 15.63 10.51
CA ALA A 862 15.17 15.81 9.62
C ALA A 862 14.74 17.29 9.44
N ILE A 863 15.10 18.15 10.40
CA ILE A 863 14.75 19.58 10.41
C ILE A 863 15.93 20.48 9.94
N GLY A 864 17.03 19.87 9.49
CA GLY A 864 18.22 20.56 8.98
C GLY A 864 19.50 20.29 9.78
N PRO A 865 20.65 20.81 9.30
CA PRO A 865 21.93 20.67 9.99
C PRO A 865 21.94 21.44 11.31
N ILE A 866 22.41 20.77 12.36
CA ILE A 866 22.80 21.36 13.63
C ILE A 866 24.32 21.32 13.69
N ARG A 867 24.96 22.45 13.94
CA ARG A 867 26.42 22.62 13.98
C ARG A 867 26.82 23.09 15.36
N ILE A 868 27.77 22.39 15.98
CA ILE A 868 28.43 22.81 17.23
C ILE A 868 29.93 22.76 16.96
N GLU A 869 30.58 23.91 16.91
CA GLU A 869 31.96 24.04 16.44
C GLU A 869 32.73 24.96 17.39
N TYR A 870 33.88 24.52 17.89
CA TYR A 870 34.79 25.33 18.69
C TYR A 870 36.00 25.71 17.84
N GLY A 871 36.30 27.00 17.75
CA GLY A 871 37.49 27.52 17.09
C GLY A 871 38.45 28.17 18.08
N LYS A 872 39.72 27.77 18.08
CA LYS A 872 40.81 28.41 18.82
C LYS A 872 41.57 29.37 17.91
N ILE A 873 41.75 30.61 18.37
CA ILE A 873 42.53 31.63 17.65
C ILE A 873 44.02 31.33 17.82
N ILE A 874 44.76 31.24 16.72
CA ILE A 874 46.19 30.88 16.74
C ILE A 874 47.06 32.11 16.94
N ASP A 875 46.69 33.22 16.30
CA ASP A 875 47.41 34.50 16.29
C ASP A 875 46.67 35.57 17.12
N ARG A 876 46.42 35.28 18.39
CA ARG A 876 45.66 36.14 19.29
C ARG A 876 46.34 37.51 19.48
N ARG A 877 45.60 38.60 19.29
CA ARG A 877 46.02 39.97 19.61
C ARG A 877 45.57 40.34 21.02
N ALA A 878 46.15 41.40 21.58
CA ALA A 878 45.72 41.92 22.88
C ALA A 878 44.23 42.30 22.84
N GLY A 879 43.46 41.90 23.86
CA GLY A 879 42.02 42.15 23.94
C GLY A 879 41.11 41.14 23.23
N GLU A 880 41.67 40.16 22.49
CA GLU A 880 40.86 39.12 21.84
C GLU A 880 40.69 37.86 22.73
N PRO A 881 39.54 37.15 22.61
CA PRO A 881 39.36 35.87 23.27
C PRO A 881 40.34 34.81 22.74
N SER A 882 40.59 33.76 23.51
CA SER A 882 41.42 32.63 23.06
C SER A 882 40.76 31.76 21.98
N GLY A 883 39.45 31.88 21.83
CA GLY A 883 38.61 31.08 20.94
C GLY A 883 37.14 31.26 21.32
N ASN A 884 36.24 30.72 20.50
CA ASN A 884 34.82 30.82 20.72
C ASN A 884 34.08 29.52 20.34
N TRP A 885 33.00 29.23 21.07
CA TRP A 885 32.02 28.22 20.69
C TRP A 885 30.97 28.84 19.79
N GLU A 886 30.73 28.17 18.68
CA GLU A 886 29.75 28.59 17.71
C GLU A 886 28.72 27.50 17.48
N PHE A 887 27.49 27.95 17.32
CA PHE A 887 26.34 27.09 17.23
C PHE A 887 25.42 27.56 16.11
N THR A 888 24.81 26.62 15.41
CA THR A 888 23.71 26.89 14.49
C THR A 888 22.75 25.70 14.50
N ILE A 889 21.46 25.95 14.71
CA ILE A 889 20.41 24.94 14.53
C ILE A 889 19.48 25.39 13.41
N GLY A 890 19.33 24.59 12.35
CA GLY A 890 18.22 24.73 11.41
C GLY A 890 18.67 24.79 9.96
N GLY A 891 17.82 24.29 9.06
CA GLY A 891 18.09 24.22 7.62
C GLY A 891 17.79 25.48 6.81
N LEU A 892 17.41 26.58 7.47
CA LEU A 892 17.09 27.86 6.84
C LEU A 892 18.27 28.86 6.84
N PHE A 893 19.42 28.46 7.42
CA PHE A 893 20.66 29.25 7.46
C PHE A 893 21.54 29.11 6.22
#